data_AF-A0A1G2FRQ4-F1
#
_entry.id   AF-A0A1G2FRQ4-F1
#
_cell.length_a   1.000
_cell.length_b   1.000
_cell.length_c   1.000
_cell.angle_alpha   90.00
_cell.angle_beta   90.00
_cell.angle_gamma   90.00
#
_symmetry.space_group_name_H-M   'P 1'
#
loop_
_entity.id
_entity.type
_entity.pdbx_description
1 polymer ?
#
loop_
_entity_poly.entity_id
_entity_poly.type
_entity_poly.pdbx_seq_one_letter_code
_entity_poly.pdbx_strand_id
1 'polypeptide(L)'
;MPEKFFETQKINNNEDKTADDKRAQAAIEDMAEDFLADQEKAIADYAENSGLHFRRGRGWYVNYEGKKDYEGWSIKMQTGEATYDPDFFSAKGYSNAESMWATCHEVEHFRDWRRDPESYAKLFGRMKTRRRIHLLYNCLDDIMVNRNVDKRFPAHRETKKYLYKAKLFPGTDYRNKAKHLQFAYAALREKMLPEELLALDPEVSQEIANLKNIDGQGTDLIDMVSNPDVKPQDRFSLIEEYIEPIYEKFFQQDVAERRAQEEKESGKGEGEQGEDGKKPQAGGGKPGKFRPAEDYFADDYKDFEDKSPEAIPAKDIKDELDKFIKQKKENEKSPEEIAQEQFQKEHGVTYEDMQSYRQNYEKIKNYIEPLREVFARIISTRKEIKRRLRERTDQGVIIDPSMISQAFIDAESGITDSRTQLKVKKIEYDEHKPNDFEFSLICDLSSSMDENSLGGKSYEQRLCAILIMEALDEFEEKLKAERESQSLDLHVLTEVRGFGDNDEELKPLSDTIEYKARVQMNKRLGNCNGGSTKDYKSLAKVGENLSDEIKLKIEKNDLKKVVLLITDGGSDDVNVAKAEKNSLSGAGVIAKAIQIGKVSPDDKSKFAKVWQKPEKDGYACKDVSQLVATVEKLLEELLEEL
;
A
#
# COMPACT_ATOMS: atom_id res chain seq x y z
N MET A 1 -69.02 -42.38 11.52
CA MET A 1 -68.15 -42.42 12.73
C MET A 1 -66.72 -42.16 12.28
N PRO A 2 -65.98 -41.30 12.99
CA PRO A 2 -65.49 -40.07 12.37
C PRO A 2 -63.99 -39.83 12.52
N GLU A 3 -63.52 -38.92 11.65
CA GLU A 3 -62.55 -37.84 11.87
C GLU A 3 -61.91 -37.75 13.27
N LYS A 4 -60.57 -37.75 13.28
CA LYS A 4 -59.70 -36.95 14.18
C LYS A 4 -58.25 -37.37 13.98
N PHE A 5 -57.52 -36.73 13.07
CA PHE A 5 -56.07 -36.56 13.18
C PHE A 5 -55.70 -35.32 12.36
N PHE A 6 -54.89 -34.44 12.97
CA PHE A 6 -54.48 -33.09 12.55
C PHE A 6 -55.38 -31.92 12.99
N GLU A 7 -55.42 -31.69 14.31
CA GLU A 7 -55.33 -30.33 14.84
C GLU A 7 -53.90 -30.13 15.33
N THR A 8 -53.07 -29.44 14.54
CA THR A 8 -51.81 -28.87 15.03
C THR A 8 -52.15 -27.55 15.72
N GLN A 9 -52.10 -27.57 17.06
CA GLN A 9 -52.13 -26.34 17.85
C GLN A 9 -50.95 -25.45 17.44
N LYS A 10 -51.24 -24.19 17.11
CA LYS A 10 -50.24 -23.13 16.98
C LYS A 10 -49.58 -22.93 18.33
N ILE A 11 -48.31 -23.31 18.47
CA ILE A 11 -47.48 -22.91 19.60
C ILE A 11 -46.84 -21.58 19.23
N ASN A 12 -47.27 -20.51 19.89
CA ASN A 12 -46.63 -19.19 19.85
C ASN A 12 -45.28 -19.28 20.59
N ASN A 13 -44.17 -18.99 19.91
CA ASN A 13 -42.81 -19.02 20.46
C ASN A 13 -42.49 -17.80 21.36
N ASN A 14 -43.29 -17.50 22.38
CA ASN A 14 -42.96 -16.45 23.35
C ASN A 14 -43.55 -16.64 24.76
N GLU A 15 -43.71 -17.88 25.21
CA GLU A 15 -43.98 -18.20 26.62
C GLU A 15 -42.98 -19.23 27.16
N ASP A 16 -42.66 -19.15 28.45
CA ASP A 16 -41.76 -20.06 29.17
C ASP A 16 -42.16 -21.53 28.90
N LYS A 17 -41.35 -22.24 28.11
CA LYS A 17 -41.60 -23.63 27.71
C LYS A 17 -41.76 -24.51 28.95
N THR A 18 -42.87 -25.25 29.03
CA THR A 18 -43.16 -26.16 30.14
C THR A 18 -42.17 -27.32 30.17
N ALA A 19 -42.07 -28.04 31.29
CA ALA A 19 -41.17 -29.21 31.39
C ALA A 19 -41.51 -30.33 30.39
N ASP A 20 -42.78 -30.41 29.96
CA ASP A 20 -43.23 -31.37 28.96
C ASP A 20 -42.87 -30.92 27.53
N ASP A 21 -42.91 -29.61 27.23
CA ASP A 21 -42.43 -29.07 25.95
C ASP A 21 -40.92 -29.30 25.77
N LYS A 22 -40.14 -29.18 26.86
CA LYS A 22 -38.69 -29.45 26.84
C LYS A 22 -38.38 -30.93 26.63
N ARG A 23 -39.19 -31.84 27.17
CA ARG A 23 -39.05 -33.30 26.95
C ARG A 23 -39.47 -33.71 25.54
N ALA A 24 -40.53 -33.13 25.00
CA ALA A 24 -40.96 -33.37 23.62
C ALA A 24 -39.92 -32.86 22.62
N GLN A 25 -39.35 -31.68 22.87
CA GLN A 25 -38.26 -31.11 22.08
C GLN A 25 -37.01 -32.02 22.11
N ALA A 26 -36.58 -32.46 23.30
CA ALA A 26 -35.44 -33.38 23.45
C ALA A 26 -35.66 -34.72 22.73
N ALA A 27 -36.89 -35.25 22.75
CA ALA A 27 -37.20 -36.48 22.02
C ALA A 27 -37.19 -36.30 20.48
N ILE A 28 -37.55 -35.12 19.97
CA ILE A 28 -37.45 -34.78 18.55
C ILE A 28 -35.98 -34.63 18.14
N GLU A 29 -35.16 -34.03 19.01
CA GLU A 29 -33.71 -33.90 18.82
C GLU A 29 -33.04 -35.28 18.77
N ASP A 30 -33.32 -36.17 19.75
CA ASP A 30 -32.80 -37.55 19.76
C ASP A 30 -33.19 -38.34 18.48
N MET A 31 -34.43 -38.21 17.99
CA MET A 31 -34.89 -38.90 16.77
C MET A 31 -34.31 -38.31 15.47
N ALA A 32 -34.00 -37.02 15.45
CA ALA A 32 -33.35 -36.37 14.33
C ALA A 32 -31.86 -36.74 14.27
N GLU A 33 -31.22 -36.83 15.44
CA GLU A 33 -29.84 -37.31 15.60
C GLU A 33 -29.70 -38.73 15.02
N ASP A 34 -30.59 -39.65 15.40
CA ASP A 34 -30.58 -41.04 14.91
C ASP A 34 -30.79 -41.11 13.39
N PHE A 35 -31.73 -40.33 12.85
CA PHE A 35 -32.00 -40.33 11.41
C PHE A 35 -30.82 -39.80 10.58
N LEU A 36 -30.23 -38.66 10.96
CA LEU A 36 -29.11 -38.10 10.21
C LEU A 36 -27.82 -38.89 10.45
N ALA A 37 -27.65 -39.54 11.60
CA ALA A 37 -26.58 -40.51 11.81
C ALA A 37 -26.69 -41.69 10.84
N ASP A 38 -27.89 -42.21 10.61
CA ASP A 38 -28.14 -43.25 9.60
C ASP A 38 -27.93 -42.75 8.16
N GLN A 39 -28.03 -41.44 7.92
CA GLN A 39 -27.78 -40.79 6.62
C GLN A 39 -26.37 -40.18 6.49
N GLU A 40 -25.48 -40.31 7.48
CA GLU A 40 -24.14 -39.68 7.45
C GLU A 40 -23.36 -40.10 6.20
N LYS A 41 -23.45 -41.39 5.86
CA LYS A 41 -22.85 -41.92 4.63
C LYS A 41 -23.45 -41.27 3.38
N ALA A 42 -24.76 -41.05 3.33
CA ALA A 42 -25.41 -40.43 2.17
C ALA A 42 -25.00 -38.96 2.01
N ILE A 43 -24.84 -38.22 3.10
CA ILE A 43 -24.35 -36.82 3.09
C ILE A 43 -22.88 -36.79 2.65
N ALA A 44 -22.05 -37.70 3.18
CA ALA A 44 -20.66 -37.83 2.78
C ALA A 44 -20.54 -38.17 1.28
N ASP A 45 -21.27 -39.18 0.80
CA ASP A 45 -21.31 -39.58 -0.62
C ASP A 45 -21.79 -38.43 -1.53
N TYR A 46 -22.78 -37.64 -1.06
CA TYR A 46 -23.28 -36.46 -1.76
C TYR A 46 -22.19 -35.37 -1.91
N ALA A 47 -21.36 -35.19 -0.88
CA ALA A 47 -20.33 -34.18 -0.82
C ALA A 47 -19.00 -34.58 -1.50
N GLU A 48 -18.63 -35.87 -1.45
CA GLU A 48 -17.31 -36.39 -1.80
C GLU A 48 -16.92 -36.13 -3.26
N ASN A 49 -17.89 -36.16 -4.18
CA ASN A 49 -17.72 -35.86 -5.61
C ASN A 49 -17.28 -34.40 -5.90
N SER A 50 -16.95 -33.61 -4.89
CA SER A 50 -16.48 -32.22 -5.01
C SER A 50 -15.34 -31.88 -4.05
N GLY A 51 -14.61 -32.90 -3.59
CA GLY A 51 -13.47 -32.74 -2.70
C GLY A 51 -13.84 -32.19 -1.32
N LEU A 52 -15.12 -32.26 -0.94
CA LEU A 52 -15.62 -31.91 0.38
C LEU A 52 -15.72 -33.18 1.22
N HIS A 53 -15.17 -33.14 2.42
CA HIS A 53 -15.15 -34.24 3.37
C HIS A 53 -15.99 -33.84 4.57
N PHE A 54 -17.29 -34.16 4.49
CA PHE A 54 -18.21 -33.93 5.58
C PHE A 54 -18.11 -35.06 6.60
N ARG A 55 -18.06 -34.67 7.87
CA ARG A 55 -18.22 -35.57 8.99
C ARG A 55 -19.19 -34.96 9.99
N ARG A 56 -19.87 -35.79 10.75
CA ARG A 56 -20.58 -35.30 11.92
C ARG A 56 -19.59 -34.59 12.84
N GLY A 57 -19.95 -33.39 13.29
CA GLY A 57 -19.10 -32.63 14.19
C GLY A 57 -19.87 -31.57 14.94
N ARG A 58 -19.65 -31.54 16.25
CA ARG A 58 -19.99 -30.42 17.12
C ARG A 58 -18.86 -29.38 17.01
N GLY A 59 -18.90 -28.55 15.96
CA GLY A 59 -17.89 -27.53 15.65
C GLY A 59 -18.06 -26.23 16.47
N TRP A 60 -17.11 -25.29 16.42
CA TRP A 60 -17.19 -24.02 17.18
C TRP A 60 -17.47 -22.83 16.27
N TYR A 61 -18.40 -21.93 16.64
CA TYR A 61 -18.63 -20.64 16.00
C TYR A 61 -18.68 -19.48 17.04
N VAL A 62 -18.46 -18.23 16.61
CA VAL A 62 -18.54 -17.02 17.45
C VAL A 62 -19.61 -16.08 16.88
N ASN A 63 -20.68 -15.84 17.63
CA ASN A 63 -21.80 -15.01 17.18
C ASN A 63 -21.43 -13.54 16.93
N TYR A 64 -22.35 -12.77 16.33
CA TYR A 64 -22.16 -11.34 16.03
C TYR A 64 -21.86 -10.48 17.27
N GLU A 65 -22.14 -10.97 18.48
CA GLU A 65 -21.80 -10.34 19.76
C GLU A 65 -20.41 -10.72 20.29
N GLY A 66 -19.65 -11.55 19.59
CA GLY A 66 -18.35 -12.05 20.05
C GLY A 66 -18.44 -13.13 21.13
N LYS A 67 -19.62 -13.68 21.40
CA LYS A 67 -19.80 -14.81 22.33
C LYS A 67 -19.65 -16.12 21.58
N LYS A 68 -18.87 -17.04 22.18
CA LYS A 68 -18.89 -18.46 21.81
C LYS A 68 -20.20 -19.03 22.32
N ASP A 69 -21.17 -19.16 21.42
CA ASP A 69 -22.44 -19.82 21.69
C ASP A 69 -22.70 -20.80 20.55
N TYR A 70 -22.98 -22.04 20.96
CA TYR A 70 -23.49 -23.15 20.16
C TYR A 70 -22.53 -23.89 19.18
N GLU A 71 -22.71 -25.22 19.13
CA GLU A 71 -21.89 -26.19 18.41
C GLU A 71 -22.40 -26.37 16.97
N GLY A 72 -21.84 -25.63 16.00
CA GLY A 72 -22.43 -25.48 14.64
C GLY A 72 -21.63 -26.07 13.48
N TRP A 73 -22.09 -25.76 12.26
CA TRP A 73 -21.44 -26.14 11.00
C TRP A 73 -20.09 -25.42 10.79
N SER A 74 -19.18 -26.01 10.01
CA SER A 74 -17.88 -25.39 9.68
C SER A 74 -17.33 -25.89 8.35
N ILE A 75 -16.47 -25.11 7.70
CA ILE A 75 -15.67 -25.55 6.55
C ILE A 75 -14.23 -25.04 6.65
N LYS A 76 -13.26 -25.89 6.30
CA LYS A 76 -11.87 -25.49 6.02
C LYS A 76 -11.66 -25.45 4.50
N MET A 77 -11.49 -24.26 3.96
CA MET A 77 -11.41 -24.06 2.51
C MET A 77 -10.19 -24.77 1.88
N GLN A 78 -9.09 -24.88 2.64
CA GLN A 78 -7.83 -25.50 2.18
C GLN A 78 -7.99 -27.00 1.94
N THR A 79 -8.54 -27.71 2.93
CA THR A 79 -8.63 -29.19 2.89
C THR A 79 -9.96 -29.69 2.36
N GLY A 80 -11.01 -28.86 2.39
CA GLY A 80 -12.38 -29.30 2.13
C GLY A 80 -13.02 -30.05 3.30
N GLU A 81 -12.35 -30.13 4.46
CA GLU A 81 -12.95 -30.69 5.66
C GLU A 81 -14.10 -29.81 6.13
N ALA A 82 -15.29 -30.39 6.26
CA ALA A 82 -16.47 -29.71 6.75
C ALA A 82 -17.12 -30.50 7.88
N THR A 83 -17.79 -29.80 8.78
CA THR A 83 -18.65 -30.40 9.80
C THR A 83 -20.06 -29.87 9.65
N TYR A 84 -21.03 -30.74 9.93
CA TYR A 84 -22.45 -30.39 9.99
C TYR A 84 -23.00 -30.78 11.36
N ASP A 85 -23.90 -29.94 11.87
CA ASP A 85 -24.69 -30.20 13.06
C ASP A 85 -26.02 -30.85 12.65
N PRO A 86 -26.27 -32.13 13.02
CA PRO A 86 -27.51 -32.82 12.65
C PRO A 86 -28.75 -32.17 13.28
N ASP A 87 -28.61 -31.48 14.41
CA ASP A 87 -29.76 -30.94 15.14
C ASP A 87 -30.13 -29.53 14.68
N PHE A 88 -29.27 -28.89 13.87
CA PHE A 88 -29.42 -27.49 13.49
C PHE A 88 -30.79 -27.16 12.90
N PHE A 89 -31.28 -28.01 11.99
CA PHE A 89 -32.59 -27.83 11.34
C PHE A 89 -33.72 -28.46 12.17
N SER A 90 -33.53 -29.63 12.78
CA SER A 90 -34.59 -30.25 13.59
C SER A 90 -34.97 -29.39 14.80
N ALA A 91 -33.99 -28.78 15.48
CA ALA A 91 -34.20 -27.85 16.57
C ALA A 91 -35.01 -26.60 16.17
N LYS A 92 -35.04 -26.26 14.87
CA LYS A 92 -35.83 -25.17 14.28
C LYS A 92 -37.20 -25.63 13.76
N GLY A 93 -37.61 -26.87 14.03
CA GLY A 93 -38.92 -27.40 13.65
C GLY A 93 -38.99 -27.95 12.23
N TYR A 94 -37.86 -28.30 11.62
CA TYR A 94 -37.81 -29.04 10.37
C TYR A 94 -37.85 -30.55 10.63
N SER A 95 -38.64 -31.28 9.84
CA SER A 95 -38.71 -32.73 9.85
C SER A 95 -37.45 -33.35 9.25
N ASN A 96 -37.23 -34.64 9.50
CA ASN A 96 -36.07 -35.39 9.00
C ASN A 96 -35.84 -35.25 7.48
N ALA A 97 -36.90 -35.31 6.67
CA ALA A 97 -36.79 -35.16 5.22
C ALA A 97 -36.43 -33.72 4.80
N GLU A 98 -36.92 -32.72 5.54
CA GLU A 98 -36.63 -31.31 5.32
C GLU A 98 -35.20 -30.97 5.75
N SER A 99 -34.76 -31.46 6.91
CA SER A 99 -33.40 -31.30 7.42
C SER A 99 -32.38 -31.95 6.48
N MET A 100 -32.66 -33.13 5.93
CA MET A 100 -31.81 -33.76 4.92
C MET A 100 -31.68 -32.91 3.65
N TRP A 101 -32.80 -32.38 3.14
CA TRP A 101 -32.76 -31.51 1.96
C TRP A 101 -31.97 -30.22 2.23
N ALA A 102 -32.23 -29.56 3.37
CA ALA A 102 -31.52 -28.35 3.77
C ALA A 102 -30.02 -28.61 3.99
N THR A 103 -29.66 -29.80 4.48
CA THR A 103 -28.26 -30.20 4.63
C THR A 103 -27.58 -30.30 3.26
N CYS A 104 -28.20 -30.98 2.28
CA CYS A 104 -27.69 -31.03 0.91
C CYS A 104 -27.61 -29.64 0.25
N HIS A 105 -28.54 -28.74 0.55
CA HIS A 105 -28.55 -27.34 0.12
C HIS A 105 -27.29 -26.61 0.59
N GLU A 106 -26.95 -26.68 1.88
CA GLU A 106 -25.73 -26.06 2.42
C GLU A 106 -24.45 -26.65 1.80
N VAL A 107 -24.42 -27.95 1.50
CA VAL A 107 -23.26 -28.58 0.82
C VAL A 107 -22.99 -27.97 -0.55
N GLU A 108 -24.04 -27.59 -1.29
CA GLU A 108 -23.89 -26.93 -2.59
C GLU A 108 -23.38 -25.49 -2.47
N HIS A 109 -23.77 -24.74 -1.42
CA HIS A 109 -23.16 -23.43 -1.11
C HIS A 109 -21.65 -23.58 -0.91
N PHE A 110 -21.24 -24.56 -0.10
CA PHE A 110 -19.82 -24.80 0.22
C PHE A 110 -19.02 -25.17 -1.02
N ARG A 111 -19.64 -25.91 -1.93
CA ARG A 111 -19.05 -26.30 -3.21
C ARG A 111 -18.82 -25.10 -4.11
N ASP A 112 -19.77 -24.18 -4.18
CA ASP A 112 -19.63 -23.01 -5.03
C ASP A 112 -18.59 -22.01 -4.48
N TRP A 113 -18.52 -21.85 -3.15
CA TRP A 113 -17.49 -21.04 -2.50
C TRP A 113 -16.07 -21.48 -2.86
N ARG A 114 -15.84 -22.80 -2.99
CA ARG A 114 -14.53 -23.34 -3.36
C ARG A 114 -14.19 -23.21 -4.84
N ARG A 115 -15.18 -23.01 -5.72
CA ARG A 115 -14.93 -22.81 -7.15
C ARG A 115 -14.30 -21.46 -7.45
N ASP A 116 -14.66 -20.44 -6.66
CA ASP A 116 -14.10 -19.09 -6.80
C ASP A 116 -14.01 -18.37 -5.44
N PRO A 117 -13.00 -18.74 -4.62
CA PRO A 117 -12.82 -18.19 -3.28
C PRO A 117 -12.66 -16.66 -3.24
N GLU A 118 -12.04 -16.09 -4.27
CA GLU A 118 -11.74 -14.66 -4.34
C GLU A 118 -13.00 -13.82 -4.56
N SER A 119 -13.85 -14.24 -5.51
CA SER A 119 -15.13 -13.58 -5.77
C SER A 119 -16.05 -13.64 -4.56
N TYR A 120 -16.10 -14.79 -3.87
CA TYR A 120 -16.89 -14.93 -2.65
C TYR A 120 -16.34 -14.10 -1.47
N ALA A 121 -15.01 -14.03 -1.29
CA ALA A 121 -14.42 -13.18 -0.25
C ALA A 121 -14.77 -11.69 -0.45
N LYS A 122 -14.77 -11.24 -1.72
CA LYS A 122 -15.21 -9.88 -2.09
C LYS A 122 -16.70 -9.69 -1.78
N LEU A 123 -17.55 -10.64 -2.18
CA LEU A 123 -19.00 -10.58 -1.96
C LEU A 123 -19.36 -10.53 -0.47
N PHE A 124 -18.83 -11.46 0.34
CA PHE A 124 -19.06 -11.46 1.78
C PHE A 124 -18.54 -10.18 2.47
N GLY A 125 -17.48 -9.58 1.92
CA GLY A 125 -17.02 -8.25 2.33
C GLY A 125 -18.07 -7.15 2.14
N ARG A 126 -18.82 -7.19 1.02
CA ARG A 126 -19.92 -6.25 0.75
C ARG A 126 -21.11 -6.51 1.67
N MET A 127 -21.49 -7.78 1.85
CA MET A 127 -22.63 -8.21 2.67
C MET A 127 -22.47 -7.84 4.15
N LYS A 128 -21.24 -7.91 4.69
CA LYS A 128 -20.93 -7.54 6.08
C LYS A 128 -21.43 -6.15 6.49
N THR A 129 -21.57 -5.24 5.53
CA THR A 129 -21.95 -3.83 5.79
C THR A 129 -23.33 -3.47 5.25
N ARG A 130 -24.03 -4.40 4.57
CA ARG A 130 -25.28 -4.12 3.83
C ARG A 130 -26.21 -5.33 3.90
N ARG A 131 -27.17 -5.34 4.83
CA ARG A 131 -28.11 -6.47 5.02
C ARG A 131 -28.99 -6.70 3.80
N ARG A 132 -29.34 -5.63 3.07
CA ARG A 132 -30.13 -5.74 1.84
C ARG A 132 -29.40 -6.49 0.72
N ILE A 133 -28.09 -6.29 0.60
CA ILE A 133 -27.26 -6.97 -0.41
C ILE A 133 -27.13 -8.44 -0.02
N HIS A 134 -26.99 -8.74 1.27
CA HIS A 134 -27.02 -10.11 1.77
C HIS A 134 -28.31 -10.85 1.35
N LEU A 135 -29.47 -10.24 1.60
CA LEU A 135 -30.77 -10.82 1.25
C LEU A 135 -30.92 -11.05 -0.27
N LEU A 136 -30.55 -10.07 -1.10
CA LEU A 136 -30.65 -10.19 -2.56
C LEU A 136 -29.82 -11.37 -3.07
N TYR A 137 -28.56 -11.45 -2.65
CA TYR A 137 -27.65 -12.51 -3.11
C TYR A 137 -28.06 -13.87 -2.58
N ASN A 138 -28.50 -13.98 -1.32
CA ASN A 138 -29.06 -15.24 -0.81
C ASN A 138 -30.24 -15.71 -1.66
N CYS A 139 -31.16 -14.82 -2.03
CA CYS A 139 -32.28 -15.19 -2.89
C CYS A 139 -31.84 -15.71 -4.27
N LEU A 140 -30.80 -15.12 -4.87
CA LEU A 140 -30.33 -15.49 -6.20
C LEU A 140 -29.45 -16.76 -6.17
N ASP A 141 -28.55 -16.86 -5.20
CA ASP A 141 -27.69 -18.03 -5.02
C ASP A 141 -28.52 -19.26 -4.64
N ASP A 142 -29.56 -19.12 -3.82
CA ASP A 142 -30.45 -20.23 -3.49
C ASP A 142 -31.15 -20.82 -4.73
N ILE A 143 -31.46 -20.03 -5.77
CA ILE A 143 -31.98 -20.57 -7.03
C ILE A 143 -30.96 -21.53 -7.66
N MET A 144 -29.69 -21.14 -7.69
CA MET A 144 -28.60 -21.97 -8.21
C MET A 144 -28.39 -23.22 -7.35
N VAL A 145 -28.33 -23.06 -6.03
CA VAL A 145 -28.16 -24.15 -5.08
C VAL A 145 -29.28 -25.18 -5.23
N ASN A 146 -30.53 -24.72 -5.24
CA ASN A 146 -31.71 -25.57 -5.40
C ASN A 146 -31.68 -26.37 -6.71
N ARG A 147 -31.17 -25.79 -7.80
CA ARG A 147 -30.98 -26.51 -9.08
C ARG A 147 -29.96 -27.62 -8.97
N ASN A 148 -28.86 -27.39 -8.27
CA ASN A 148 -27.84 -28.41 -8.04
C ASN A 148 -28.40 -29.55 -7.17
N VAL A 149 -29.14 -29.22 -6.10
CA VAL A 149 -29.81 -30.22 -5.27
C VAL A 149 -30.82 -31.02 -6.10
N ASP A 150 -31.66 -30.38 -6.91
CA ASP A 150 -32.64 -31.07 -7.76
C ASP A 150 -32.01 -31.99 -8.83
N LYS A 151 -30.79 -31.65 -9.27
CA LYS A 151 -30.01 -32.42 -10.24
C LYS A 151 -29.38 -33.66 -9.60
N ARG A 152 -28.85 -33.51 -8.38
CA ARG A 152 -28.11 -34.58 -7.68
C ARG A 152 -29.00 -35.44 -6.79
N PHE A 153 -30.07 -34.86 -6.25
CA PHE A 153 -30.99 -35.52 -5.34
C PHE A 153 -32.47 -35.27 -5.70
N PRO A 154 -32.92 -35.74 -6.87
CA PRO A 154 -34.25 -35.46 -7.41
C PRO A 154 -35.41 -35.97 -6.53
N ALA A 155 -35.16 -36.94 -5.66
CA ALA A 155 -36.17 -37.50 -4.76
C ALA A 155 -36.74 -36.48 -3.76
N HIS A 156 -36.02 -35.39 -3.47
CA HIS A 156 -36.44 -34.35 -2.51
C HIS A 156 -37.15 -33.15 -3.15
N ARG A 157 -37.47 -33.19 -4.46
CA ARG A 157 -38.15 -32.07 -5.14
C ARG A 157 -39.48 -31.68 -4.49
N GLU A 158 -40.26 -32.65 -4.05
CA GLU A 158 -41.54 -32.38 -3.37
C GLU A 158 -41.33 -31.81 -1.97
N THR A 159 -40.29 -32.26 -1.26
CA THR A 159 -39.87 -31.65 0.02
C THR A 159 -39.50 -30.19 -0.16
N LYS A 160 -38.69 -29.85 -1.18
CA LYS A 160 -38.35 -28.47 -1.54
C LYS A 160 -39.60 -27.63 -1.80
N LYS A 161 -40.51 -28.11 -2.67
CA LYS A 161 -41.75 -27.39 -2.99
C LYS A 161 -42.57 -27.11 -1.73
N TYR A 162 -42.71 -28.11 -0.86
CA TYR A 162 -43.40 -27.94 0.42
C TYR A 162 -42.72 -26.88 1.30
N LEU A 163 -41.39 -26.94 1.45
CA LEU A 163 -40.63 -25.97 2.24
C LEU A 163 -40.87 -24.53 1.77
N TYR A 164 -40.74 -24.27 0.47
CA TYR A 164 -40.99 -22.93 -0.10
C TYR A 164 -42.44 -22.49 0.06
N LYS A 165 -43.39 -23.42 -0.10
CA LYS A 165 -44.82 -23.12 -0.02
C LYS A 165 -45.31 -22.86 1.41
N ALA A 166 -44.84 -23.64 2.37
CA ALA A 166 -45.42 -23.70 3.72
C ALA A 166 -44.55 -23.07 4.81
N LYS A 167 -43.22 -23.06 4.67
CA LYS A 167 -42.29 -22.62 5.72
C LYS A 167 -41.47 -21.39 5.36
N LEU A 168 -40.73 -21.44 4.24
CA LEU A 168 -39.73 -20.41 3.89
C LEU A 168 -40.39 -19.12 3.39
N PHE A 169 -41.36 -19.22 2.47
CA PHE A 169 -41.99 -18.06 1.83
C PHE A 169 -43.52 -18.14 1.79
N PRO A 170 -44.23 -18.40 2.89
CA PRO A 170 -45.66 -18.69 2.85
C PRO A 170 -46.50 -17.55 2.26
N GLY A 171 -47.49 -17.92 1.44
CA GLY A 171 -48.40 -16.99 0.77
C GLY A 171 -47.92 -16.54 -0.61
N THR A 172 -48.83 -15.91 -1.35
CA THR A 172 -48.58 -15.42 -2.73
C THR A 172 -48.77 -13.92 -2.90
N ASP A 173 -49.16 -13.20 -1.84
CA ASP A 173 -49.34 -11.76 -1.86
C ASP A 173 -48.21 -11.05 -1.10
N TYR A 174 -47.37 -10.33 -1.83
CA TYR A 174 -46.26 -9.58 -1.27
C TYR A 174 -46.48 -8.07 -1.28
N ARG A 175 -47.66 -7.58 -1.68
CA ARG A 175 -47.95 -6.14 -1.75
C ARG A 175 -47.89 -5.44 -0.38
N ASN A 176 -47.87 -6.20 0.71
CA ASN A 176 -47.67 -5.70 2.07
C ASN A 176 -46.19 -5.49 2.45
N LYS A 177 -45.24 -5.91 1.61
CA LYS A 177 -43.80 -5.75 1.81
C LYS A 177 -43.25 -4.56 1.02
N ALA A 178 -42.09 -4.05 1.43
CA ALA A 178 -41.34 -3.04 0.69
C ALA A 178 -40.97 -3.55 -0.72
N LYS A 179 -40.92 -2.67 -1.73
CA LYS A 179 -40.71 -3.05 -3.14
C LYS A 179 -39.41 -3.82 -3.36
N HIS A 180 -38.32 -3.45 -2.69
CA HIS A 180 -37.06 -4.18 -2.82
C HIS A 180 -37.18 -5.63 -2.31
N LEU A 181 -37.93 -5.86 -1.23
CA LEU A 181 -38.21 -7.20 -0.72
C LEU A 181 -39.14 -7.98 -1.65
N GLN A 182 -40.19 -7.33 -2.17
CA GLN A 182 -41.06 -7.93 -3.18
C GLN A 182 -40.26 -8.42 -4.39
N PHE A 183 -39.32 -7.61 -4.86
CA PHE A 183 -38.46 -7.94 -5.99
C PHE A 183 -37.58 -9.17 -5.73
N ALA A 184 -36.83 -9.18 -4.61
CA ALA A 184 -35.97 -10.32 -4.28
C ALA A 184 -36.77 -11.62 -4.06
N TYR A 185 -37.91 -11.54 -3.37
CA TYR A 185 -38.75 -12.70 -3.10
C TYR A 185 -39.45 -13.21 -4.34
N ALA A 186 -39.87 -12.32 -5.25
CA ALA A 186 -40.43 -12.71 -6.54
C ALA A 186 -39.40 -13.46 -7.40
N ALA A 187 -38.17 -12.93 -7.49
CA ALA A 187 -37.10 -13.55 -8.26
C ALA A 187 -36.82 -15.01 -7.83
N LEU A 188 -36.82 -15.27 -6.51
CA LEU A 188 -36.66 -16.62 -5.96
C LEU A 188 -37.93 -17.47 -6.11
N ARG A 189 -39.08 -16.96 -5.66
CA ARG A 189 -40.30 -17.77 -5.54
C ARG A 189 -40.85 -18.22 -6.88
N GLU A 190 -40.81 -17.39 -7.92
CA GLU A 190 -41.25 -17.79 -9.25
C GLU A 190 -40.41 -18.94 -9.84
N LYS A 191 -39.14 -19.05 -9.43
CA LYS A 191 -38.27 -20.17 -9.83
C LYS A 191 -38.51 -21.43 -9.00
N MET A 192 -38.93 -21.28 -7.75
CA MET A 192 -39.19 -22.41 -6.86
C MET A 192 -40.59 -23.00 -7.01
N LEU A 193 -41.59 -22.16 -7.32
CA LEU A 193 -43.00 -22.50 -7.48
C LEU A 193 -43.58 -21.81 -8.73
N PRO A 194 -43.16 -22.20 -9.95
CA PRO A 194 -43.53 -21.53 -11.20
C PRO A 194 -45.03 -21.61 -11.53
N GLU A 195 -45.76 -22.53 -10.92
CA GLU A 195 -47.21 -22.69 -11.06
C GLU A 195 -48.03 -21.66 -10.23
N GLU A 196 -47.41 -20.96 -9.27
CA GLU A 196 -48.09 -19.98 -8.44
C GLU A 196 -47.92 -18.55 -8.98
N LEU A 197 -49.02 -17.83 -9.13
CA LEU A 197 -48.99 -16.41 -9.48
C LEU A 197 -48.83 -15.55 -8.24
N LEU A 198 -47.87 -14.63 -8.28
CA LEU A 198 -47.60 -13.70 -7.18
C LEU A 198 -48.35 -12.38 -7.38
N ALA A 199 -48.96 -11.87 -6.31
CA ALA A 199 -49.48 -10.51 -6.29
C ALA A 199 -48.37 -9.56 -5.82
N LEU A 200 -47.92 -8.70 -6.74
CA LEU A 200 -46.83 -7.75 -6.57
C LEU A 200 -47.31 -6.33 -6.88
N ASP A 201 -46.54 -5.33 -6.46
CA ASP A 201 -46.65 -3.97 -7.00
C ASP A 201 -46.42 -3.98 -8.53
N PRO A 202 -47.19 -3.22 -9.32
CA PRO A 202 -47.05 -3.21 -10.78
C PRO A 202 -45.65 -2.86 -11.28
N GLU A 203 -44.94 -1.95 -10.60
CA GLU A 203 -43.58 -1.56 -10.98
C GLU A 203 -42.62 -2.74 -10.78
N VAL A 204 -42.76 -3.46 -9.65
CA VAL A 204 -41.95 -4.65 -9.35
C VAL A 204 -42.24 -5.76 -10.36
N SER A 205 -43.51 -6.03 -10.66
CA SER A 205 -43.91 -7.04 -11.65
C SER A 205 -43.34 -6.75 -13.04
N GLN A 206 -43.28 -5.47 -13.44
CA GLN A 206 -42.73 -5.07 -14.73
C GLN A 206 -41.22 -5.29 -14.78
N GLU A 207 -40.48 -4.92 -13.73
CA GLU A 207 -39.02 -5.13 -13.72
C GLU A 207 -38.64 -6.61 -13.69
N ILE A 208 -39.39 -7.45 -12.97
CA ILE A 208 -39.21 -8.92 -13.04
C ILE A 208 -39.46 -9.43 -14.45
N ALA A 209 -40.48 -8.93 -15.16
CA ALA A 209 -40.74 -9.30 -16.54
C ALA A 209 -39.63 -8.82 -17.50
N ASN A 210 -39.06 -7.63 -17.27
CA ASN A 210 -37.93 -7.12 -18.05
C ASN A 210 -36.69 -8.02 -17.90
N LEU A 211 -36.41 -8.50 -16.68
CA LEU A 211 -35.30 -9.43 -16.43
C LEU A 211 -35.47 -10.79 -17.10
N LYS A 212 -36.70 -11.20 -17.42
CA LYS A 212 -36.99 -12.43 -18.18
C LYS A 212 -36.83 -12.25 -19.69
N ASN A 213 -36.58 -11.03 -20.16
CA ASN A 213 -36.52 -10.70 -21.58
C ASN A 213 -35.54 -9.54 -21.85
N ILE A 214 -34.30 -9.67 -21.37
CA ILE A 214 -33.33 -8.57 -21.39
C ILE A 214 -32.95 -8.10 -22.81
N ASP A 215 -33.08 -8.96 -23.81
CA ASP A 215 -32.68 -8.73 -25.20
C ASP A 215 -33.88 -8.64 -26.17
N GLY A 216 -35.11 -8.72 -25.65
CA GLY A 216 -36.33 -8.79 -26.47
C GLY A 216 -36.56 -10.15 -27.15
N GLN A 217 -35.69 -11.15 -26.94
CA GLN A 217 -35.75 -12.49 -27.53
C GLN A 217 -36.13 -13.58 -26.52
N GLY A 218 -36.40 -13.21 -25.27
CA GLY A 218 -36.80 -14.12 -24.19
C GLY A 218 -35.63 -14.61 -23.33
N THR A 219 -34.48 -13.93 -23.37
CA THR A 219 -33.35 -14.27 -22.50
C THR A 219 -33.66 -13.88 -21.05
N ASP A 220 -33.70 -14.90 -20.16
CA ASP A 220 -33.94 -14.73 -18.73
C ASP A 220 -32.62 -14.56 -17.97
N LEU A 221 -32.37 -13.34 -17.50
CA LEU A 221 -31.15 -13.01 -16.76
C LEU A 221 -31.10 -13.69 -15.40
N ILE A 222 -32.23 -13.88 -14.72
CA ILE A 222 -32.28 -14.60 -13.44
C ILE A 222 -31.81 -16.03 -13.68
N ASP A 223 -32.22 -16.67 -14.78
CA ASP A 223 -31.75 -18.01 -15.15
C ASP A 223 -30.25 -18.04 -15.46
N MET A 224 -29.71 -17.01 -16.11
CA MET A 224 -28.28 -16.91 -16.41
C MET A 224 -27.43 -16.77 -15.14
N VAL A 225 -27.79 -15.85 -14.24
CA VAL A 225 -27.01 -15.59 -13.01
C VAL A 225 -27.20 -16.68 -11.93
N SER A 226 -28.23 -17.50 -12.08
CA SER A 226 -28.48 -18.68 -11.23
C SER A 226 -28.14 -20.01 -11.93
N ASN A 227 -27.40 -19.96 -13.05
CA ASN A 227 -26.93 -21.17 -13.72
C ASN A 227 -25.71 -21.75 -12.98
N PRO A 228 -25.78 -22.99 -12.46
CA PRO A 228 -24.66 -23.61 -11.74
C PRO A 228 -23.39 -23.77 -12.56
N ASP A 229 -23.48 -23.87 -13.89
CA ASP A 229 -22.31 -24.11 -14.73
C ASP A 229 -21.50 -22.81 -15.00
N VAL A 230 -22.08 -21.64 -14.70
CA VAL A 230 -21.41 -20.33 -14.85
C VAL A 230 -20.52 -20.06 -13.63
N LYS A 231 -19.36 -19.43 -13.85
CA LYS A 231 -18.42 -19.10 -12.78
C LYS A 231 -19.00 -18.02 -11.84
N PRO A 232 -18.74 -18.09 -10.52
CA PRO A 232 -19.25 -17.09 -9.58
C PRO A 232 -18.90 -15.65 -9.97
N GLN A 233 -17.66 -15.36 -10.39
CA GLN A 233 -17.27 -14.02 -10.87
C GLN A 233 -18.19 -13.47 -11.96
N ASP A 234 -18.53 -14.28 -12.96
CA ASP A 234 -19.38 -13.88 -14.09
C ASP A 234 -20.82 -13.66 -13.62
N ARG A 235 -21.33 -14.55 -12.75
CA ARG A 235 -22.67 -14.40 -12.13
C ARG A 235 -22.75 -13.10 -11.34
N PHE A 236 -21.77 -12.82 -10.48
CA PHE A 236 -21.73 -11.62 -9.65
C PHE A 236 -21.60 -10.35 -10.47
N SER A 237 -20.82 -10.37 -11.55
CA SER A 237 -20.67 -9.22 -12.45
C SER A 237 -22.00 -8.86 -13.12
N LEU A 238 -22.74 -9.86 -13.60
CA LEU A 238 -24.07 -9.66 -14.18
C LEU A 238 -25.09 -9.17 -13.15
N ILE A 239 -25.05 -9.70 -11.91
CA ILE A 239 -25.90 -9.24 -10.81
C ILE A 239 -25.59 -7.77 -10.48
N GLU A 240 -24.32 -7.42 -10.33
CA GLU A 240 -23.85 -6.05 -10.03
C GLU A 240 -24.24 -5.06 -11.14
N GLU A 241 -24.19 -5.47 -12.41
CA GLU A 241 -24.44 -4.61 -13.56
C GLU A 241 -25.95 -4.40 -13.85
N TYR A 242 -26.78 -5.44 -13.71
CA TYR A 242 -28.16 -5.41 -14.20
C TYR A 242 -29.24 -5.55 -13.12
N ILE A 243 -28.99 -6.35 -12.07
CA ILE A 243 -30.03 -6.68 -11.06
C ILE A 243 -29.93 -5.74 -9.85
N GLU A 244 -28.72 -5.51 -9.34
CA GLU A 244 -28.50 -4.62 -8.21
C GLU A 244 -29.01 -3.19 -8.43
N PRO A 245 -28.84 -2.55 -9.61
CA PRO A 245 -29.35 -1.20 -9.81
C PRO A 245 -30.88 -1.10 -9.67
N ILE A 246 -31.60 -2.12 -10.12
CA ILE A 246 -33.06 -2.21 -9.99
C ILE A 246 -33.45 -2.38 -8.51
N TYR A 247 -32.78 -3.31 -7.82
CA TYR A 247 -33.00 -3.55 -6.40
C TYR A 247 -32.71 -2.31 -5.54
N GLU A 248 -31.60 -1.63 -5.80
CA GLU A 248 -31.20 -0.41 -5.08
C GLU A 248 -32.15 0.76 -5.38
N LYS A 249 -32.64 0.89 -6.61
CA LYS A 249 -33.70 1.85 -6.96
C LYS A 249 -34.94 1.63 -6.09
N PHE A 250 -35.42 0.39 -5.98
CA PHE A 250 -36.56 0.09 -5.11
C PHE A 250 -36.26 0.36 -3.63
N PHE A 251 -35.08 -0.02 -3.15
CA PHE A 251 -34.68 0.25 -1.77
C PHE A 251 -34.70 1.76 -1.45
N GLN A 252 -34.18 2.59 -2.35
CA GLN A 252 -34.19 4.05 -2.19
C GLN A 252 -35.61 4.63 -2.19
N GLN A 253 -36.49 4.11 -3.04
CA GLN A 253 -37.91 4.48 -3.02
C GLN A 253 -38.56 4.11 -1.69
N ASP A 254 -38.37 2.87 -1.22
CA ASP A 254 -38.92 2.40 0.05
C ASP A 254 -38.42 3.22 1.24
N VAL A 255 -37.12 3.56 1.27
CA VAL A 255 -36.54 4.44 2.31
C VAL A 255 -37.17 5.83 2.27
N ALA A 256 -37.38 6.40 1.08
CA ALA A 256 -38.01 7.70 0.93
C ALA A 256 -39.47 7.68 1.42
N GLU A 257 -40.21 6.61 1.09
CA GLU A 257 -41.59 6.42 1.55
C GLU A 257 -41.67 6.29 3.08
N ARG A 258 -40.78 5.50 3.70
CA ARG A 258 -40.72 5.34 5.16
C ARG A 258 -40.39 6.65 5.88
N ARG A 259 -39.42 7.41 5.36
CA ARG A 259 -39.08 8.75 5.89
C ARG A 259 -40.26 9.70 5.83
N ALA A 260 -40.96 9.74 4.70
CA ALA A 260 -42.13 10.58 4.53
C ALA A 260 -43.30 10.16 5.44
N GLN A 261 -43.42 8.87 5.79
CA GLN A 261 -44.39 8.38 6.77
C GLN A 261 -44.02 8.83 8.20
N GLU A 262 -42.76 8.65 8.62
CA GLU A 262 -42.30 9.10 9.95
C GLU A 262 -42.39 10.63 10.13
N GLU A 263 -42.12 11.42 9.09
CA GLU A 263 -42.29 12.88 9.11
C GLU A 263 -43.77 13.30 9.26
N LYS A 264 -44.70 12.56 8.62
CA LYS A 264 -46.14 12.80 8.77
C LYS A 264 -46.68 12.39 10.13
N GLU A 265 -46.09 11.38 10.76
CA GLU A 265 -46.46 10.92 12.10
C GLU A 265 -45.88 11.82 13.21
N SER A 266 -44.64 12.29 13.06
CA SER A 266 -44.03 13.25 13.98
C SER A 266 -44.65 14.66 13.89
N GLY A 267 -45.13 15.07 12.71
CA GLY A 267 -45.85 16.34 12.52
C GLY A 267 -47.29 16.38 13.07
N LYS A 268 -47.85 15.26 13.52
CA LYS A 268 -49.21 15.20 14.12
C LYS A 268 -49.22 15.39 15.66
N GLY A 269 -48.06 15.61 16.29
CA GLY A 269 -47.91 15.73 17.74
C GLY A 269 -47.87 17.13 18.35
N GLU A 270 -47.94 18.22 17.56
CA GLU A 270 -48.02 19.59 18.09
C GLU A 270 -49.35 20.24 17.70
N GLY A 271 -50.40 19.89 18.44
CA GLY A 271 -51.75 20.34 18.13
C GLY A 271 -52.76 20.19 19.27
N GLU A 272 -52.36 20.35 20.53
CA GLU A 272 -53.30 20.73 21.60
C GLU A 272 -52.74 21.93 22.37
N GLN A 273 -53.32 23.10 22.07
CA GLN A 273 -53.18 24.32 22.86
C GLN A 273 -53.85 24.12 24.22
N GLY A 274 -53.04 24.08 25.29
CA GLY A 274 -53.43 24.57 26.60
C GLY A 274 -52.69 25.87 26.86
N GLU A 275 -53.40 27.00 26.82
CA GLU A 275 -52.91 28.30 27.25
C GLU A 275 -52.44 28.23 28.72
N ASP A 276 -51.15 28.46 28.98
CA ASP A 276 -50.76 29.47 29.97
C ASP A 276 -49.28 29.85 29.85
N GLY A 277 -49.03 31.16 29.95
CA GLY A 277 -47.79 31.79 29.52
C GLY A 277 -46.55 31.44 30.36
N LYS A 278 -45.46 31.09 29.67
CA LYS A 278 -44.09 31.51 29.99
C LYS A 278 -43.17 31.18 28.81
N LYS A 279 -42.43 32.17 28.31
CA LYS A 279 -41.31 31.97 27.38
C LYS A 279 -40.21 31.15 28.07
N PRO A 280 -39.62 30.17 27.36
CA PRO A 280 -38.17 29.98 27.39
C PRO A 280 -37.63 30.02 25.95
N GLN A 281 -36.79 31.00 25.63
CA GLN A 281 -35.32 30.87 25.59
C GLN A 281 -34.82 29.88 24.52
N ALA A 282 -34.23 30.47 23.47
CA ALA A 282 -33.50 29.79 22.42
C ALA A 282 -32.38 28.91 23.02
N GLY A 283 -32.58 27.59 22.94
CA GLY A 283 -31.55 26.58 23.17
C GLY A 283 -31.34 25.81 21.88
N GLY A 284 -30.11 25.82 21.36
CA GLY A 284 -29.75 25.16 20.11
C GLY A 284 -30.07 23.67 20.14
N GLY A 285 -31.02 23.24 19.30
CA GLY A 285 -31.25 21.85 19.00
C GLY A 285 -30.08 21.29 18.18
N LYS A 286 -29.33 20.35 18.77
CA LYS A 286 -28.42 19.49 18.01
C LYS A 286 -29.24 18.76 16.93
N PRO A 287 -28.75 18.66 15.68
CA PRO A 287 -29.45 17.90 14.65
C PRO A 287 -29.60 16.44 15.12
N GLY A 288 -30.83 15.94 15.14
CA GLY A 288 -31.15 14.57 15.50
C GLY A 288 -30.35 13.60 14.64
N LYS A 289 -29.75 12.58 15.27
CA LYS A 289 -29.08 11.49 14.54
C LYS A 289 -30.09 10.83 13.61
N PHE A 290 -29.88 10.93 12.31
CA PHE A 290 -30.69 10.27 11.31
C PHE A 290 -30.59 8.75 11.47
N ARG A 291 -31.72 8.04 11.52
CA ARG A 291 -31.78 6.57 11.56
C ARG A 291 -31.12 5.98 10.30
N PRO A 292 -30.16 5.04 10.41
CA PRO A 292 -29.61 4.34 9.25
C PRO A 292 -30.70 3.78 8.33
N ALA A 293 -30.51 3.88 7.01
CA ALA A 293 -31.55 3.57 6.03
C ALA A 293 -32.04 2.10 6.07
N GLU A 294 -31.17 1.16 6.42
CA GLU A 294 -31.55 -0.26 6.53
C GLU A 294 -32.37 -0.56 7.79
N ASP A 295 -32.26 0.26 8.83
CA ASP A 295 -32.96 0.00 10.10
C ASP A 295 -34.48 0.10 9.95
N TYR A 296 -34.98 0.79 8.92
CA TYR A 296 -36.41 0.86 8.59
C TYR A 296 -37.02 -0.50 8.22
N PHE A 297 -36.18 -1.47 7.84
CA PHE A 297 -36.59 -2.80 7.41
C PHE A 297 -35.97 -3.90 8.27
N ALA A 298 -35.48 -3.56 9.47
CA ALA A 298 -34.80 -4.51 10.34
C ALA A 298 -35.66 -5.74 10.68
N ASP A 299 -36.96 -5.56 10.89
CA ASP A 299 -37.89 -6.65 11.18
C ASP A 299 -38.10 -7.56 9.96
N ASP A 300 -38.14 -7.00 8.75
CA ASP A 300 -38.24 -7.78 7.51
C ASP A 300 -36.97 -8.60 7.27
N TYR A 301 -35.79 -8.03 7.54
CA TYR A 301 -34.52 -8.76 7.45
C TYR A 301 -34.44 -9.87 8.50
N LYS A 302 -34.92 -9.61 9.72
CA LYS A 302 -34.97 -10.64 10.76
C LYS A 302 -35.95 -11.76 10.41
N ASP A 303 -37.13 -11.44 9.89
CA ASP A 303 -38.11 -12.44 9.41
C ASP A 303 -37.52 -13.32 8.30
N PHE A 304 -36.70 -12.74 7.42
CA PHE A 304 -35.95 -13.49 6.42
C PHE A 304 -34.91 -14.42 7.05
N GLU A 305 -34.06 -13.92 7.94
CA GLU A 305 -33.01 -14.69 8.63
C GLU A 305 -33.60 -15.85 9.45
N ASP A 306 -34.74 -15.63 10.12
CA ASP A 306 -35.42 -16.66 10.92
C ASP A 306 -36.00 -17.78 10.05
N LYS A 307 -36.45 -17.47 8.83
CA LYS A 307 -37.03 -18.44 7.88
C LYS A 307 -36.00 -19.13 7.00
N SER A 308 -34.89 -18.45 6.73
CA SER A 308 -33.78 -18.94 5.91
C SER A 308 -32.51 -19.02 6.77
N PRO A 309 -32.44 -19.99 7.70
CA PRO A 309 -31.33 -20.07 8.64
C PRO A 309 -30.04 -20.50 7.94
N GLU A 310 -29.01 -19.66 8.00
CA GLU A 310 -27.67 -19.96 7.48
C GLU A 310 -26.88 -20.85 8.44
N ALA A 311 -26.27 -21.90 7.91
CA ALA A 311 -25.45 -22.82 8.70
C ALA A 311 -24.14 -22.19 9.20
N ILE A 312 -23.52 -21.33 8.39
CA ILE A 312 -22.31 -20.59 8.74
C ILE A 312 -22.49 -19.12 8.35
N PRO A 313 -22.33 -18.18 9.29
CA PRO A 313 -22.41 -16.77 8.96
C PRO A 313 -21.35 -16.27 7.98
N ALA A 314 -21.74 -15.38 7.08
CA ALA A 314 -20.91 -14.78 6.03
C ALA A 314 -19.54 -14.27 6.49
N LYS A 315 -19.44 -13.74 7.72
CA LYS A 315 -18.19 -13.21 8.28
C LYS A 315 -17.14 -14.31 8.45
N ASP A 316 -17.52 -15.46 9.00
CA ASP A 316 -16.55 -16.51 9.31
C ASP A 316 -16.14 -17.27 8.05
N ILE A 317 -17.05 -17.39 7.07
CA ILE A 317 -16.73 -17.88 5.73
C ILE A 317 -15.69 -16.96 5.07
N LYS A 318 -15.89 -15.64 5.13
CA LYS A 318 -14.93 -14.66 4.60
C LYS A 318 -13.55 -14.81 5.24
N ASP A 319 -13.49 -14.91 6.56
CA ASP A 319 -12.22 -15.06 7.28
C ASP A 319 -11.48 -16.35 6.85
N GLU A 320 -12.21 -17.43 6.55
CA GLU A 320 -11.62 -18.66 6.05
C GLU A 320 -11.17 -18.57 4.58
N LEU A 321 -11.93 -17.87 3.72
CA LEU A 321 -11.55 -17.58 2.34
C LEU A 321 -10.29 -16.69 2.28
N ASP A 322 -10.22 -15.65 3.11
CA ASP A 322 -9.06 -14.74 3.17
C ASP A 322 -7.78 -15.49 3.58
N LYS A 323 -7.86 -16.42 4.54
CA LYS A 323 -6.74 -17.30 4.90
C LYS A 323 -6.30 -18.16 3.73
N PHE A 324 -7.26 -18.80 3.04
CA PHE A 324 -6.98 -19.64 1.88
C PHE A 324 -6.29 -18.84 0.75
N ILE A 325 -6.81 -17.64 0.42
CA ILE A 325 -6.25 -16.77 -0.62
C ILE A 325 -4.83 -16.33 -0.26
N LYS A 326 -4.61 -15.92 0.99
CA LYS A 326 -3.27 -15.50 1.46
C LYS A 326 -2.25 -16.62 1.33
N GLN A 327 -2.60 -17.82 1.79
CA GLN A 327 -1.70 -18.96 1.75
C GLN A 327 -1.43 -19.44 0.33
N LYS A 328 -2.45 -19.41 -0.54
CA LYS A 328 -2.28 -19.68 -1.97
C LYS A 328 -1.26 -18.72 -2.60
N LYS A 329 -1.40 -17.42 -2.33
CA LYS A 329 -0.43 -16.40 -2.79
C LYS A 329 0.97 -16.61 -2.23
N GLU A 330 1.10 -17.09 -1.00
CA GLU A 330 2.41 -17.40 -0.41
C GLU A 330 3.07 -18.64 -1.05
N ASN A 331 2.27 -19.66 -1.38
CA ASN A 331 2.75 -20.90 -2.00
C ASN A 331 3.05 -20.76 -3.51
N GLU A 332 2.37 -19.83 -4.18
CA GLU A 332 2.50 -19.59 -5.63
C GLU A 332 3.56 -18.53 -5.98
N LYS A 333 4.31 -18.00 -4.99
CA LYS A 333 5.40 -17.06 -5.25
C LYS A 333 6.46 -17.68 -6.15
N SER A 334 6.85 -16.94 -7.18
CA SER A 334 7.96 -17.31 -8.06
C SER A 334 9.31 -17.26 -7.32
N PRO A 335 10.32 -18.03 -7.77
CA PRO A 335 11.68 -17.91 -7.24
C PRO A 335 12.26 -16.49 -7.33
N GLU A 336 11.87 -15.74 -8.36
CA GLU A 336 12.28 -14.34 -8.56
C GLU A 336 11.71 -13.42 -7.46
N GLU A 337 10.42 -13.54 -7.15
CA GLU A 337 9.79 -12.77 -6.07
C GLU A 337 10.41 -13.08 -4.70
N ILE A 338 10.72 -14.36 -4.45
CA ILE A 338 11.42 -14.76 -3.22
C ILE A 338 12.80 -14.10 -3.13
N ALA A 339 13.56 -14.10 -4.22
CA ALA A 339 14.88 -13.47 -4.28
C ALA A 339 14.80 -11.94 -4.08
N GLN A 340 13.81 -11.29 -4.69
CA GLN A 340 13.57 -9.84 -4.51
C GLN A 340 13.21 -9.50 -3.06
N GLU A 341 12.34 -10.28 -2.42
CA GLU A 341 11.97 -10.10 -1.01
C GLU A 341 13.16 -10.32 -0.07
N GLN A 342 14.01 -11.32 -0.35
CA GLN A 342 15.24 -11.56 0.41
C GLN A 342 16.22 -10.39 0.25
N PHE A 343 16.45 -9.93 -0.98
CA PHE A 343 17.30 -8.78 -1.26
C PHE A 343 16.83 -7.53 -0.51
N GLN A 344 15.52 -7.26 -0.51
CA GLN A 344 14.94 -6.13 0.22
C GLN A 344 15.13 -6.24 1.73
N LYS A 345 15.01 -7.46 2.30
CA LYS A 345 15.24 -7.69 3.73
C LYS A 345 16.71 -7.51 4.11
N GLU A 346 17.64 -7.93 3.26
CA GLU A 346 19.08 -7.87 3.52
C GLU A 346 19.64 -6.45 3.36
N HIS A 347 19.28 -5.75 2.28
CA HIS A 347 19.88 -4.47 1.93
C HIS A 347 19.00 -3.24 2.27
N GLY A 348 17.75 -3.46 2.66
CA GLY A 348 16.82 -2.38 3.00
C GLY A 348 16.39 -1.50 1.81
N VAL A 349 16.60 -1.98 0.57
CA VAL A 349 16.24 -1.34 -0.71
C VAL A 349 15.68 -2.38 -1.67
N THR A 350 14.79 -1.98 -2.59
CA THR A 350 14.22 -2.95 -3.55
C THR A 350 15.21 -3.27 -4.66
N TYR A 351 14.99 -4.41 -5.33
CA TYR A 351 15.82 -4.82 -6.45
C TYR A 351 15.69 -3.85 -7.64
N GLU A 352 14.49 -3.30 -7.88
CA GLU A 352 14.24 -2.31 -8.92
C GLU A 352 15.00 -1.00 -8.67
N ASP A 353 14.99 -0.52 -7.42
CA ASP A 353 15.72 0.69 -7.03
C ASP A 353 17.23 0.50 -7.25
N MET A 354 17.76 -0.68 -6.90
CA MET A 354 19.15 -1.04 -7.15
C MET A 354 19.49 -1.05 -8.64
N GLN A 355 18.64 -1.67 -9.48
CA GLN A 355 18.85 -1.71 -10.92
C GLN A 355 18.82 -0.31 -11.54
N SER A 356 17.89 0.53 -11.09
CA SER A 356 17.82 1.94 -11.49
C SER A 356 19.12 2.68 -11.18
N TYR A 357 19.63 2.53 -9.94
CA TYR A 357 20.90 3.12 -9.54
C TYR A 357 22.05 2.64 -10.44
N ARG A 358 22.18 1.33 -10.64
CA ARG A 358 23.23 0.73 -11.46
C ARG A 358 23.21 1.25 -12.91
N GLN A 359 22.03 1.33 -13.51
CA GLN A 359 21.87 1.87 -14.87
C GLN A 359 22.27 3.34 -14.97
N ASN A 360 22.04 4.14 -13.93
CA ASN A 360 22.45 5.54 -13.89
C ASN A 360 23.96 5.67 -13.69
N TYR A 361 24.56 4.85 -12.83
CA TYR A 361 26.00 4.80 -12.62
C TYR A 361 26.75 4.48 -13.93
N GLU A 362 26.31 3.47 -14.70
CA GLU A 362 26.95 3.11 -15.97
C GLU A 362 26.96 4.26 -16.99
N LYS A 363 25.99 5.17 -16.94
CA LYS A 363 25.93 6.34 -17.83
C LYS A 363 26.92 7.43 -17.46
N ILE A 364 27.24 7.57 -16.16
CA ILE A 364 28.16 8.61 -15.68
C ILE A 364 29.60 8.14 -15.56
N LYS A 365 29.86 6.83 -15.64
CA LYS A 365 31.19 6.24 -15.45
C LYS A 365 32.28 6.90 -16.29
N ASN A 366 31.99 7.21 -17.56
CA ASN A 366 32.95 7.85 -18.47
C ASN A 366 33.31 9.29 -18.06
N TYR A 367 32.45 9.96 -17.29
CA TYR A 367 32.70 11.31 -16.75
C TYR A 367 33.56 11.27 -15.47
N ILE A 368 33.69 10.11 -14.82
CA ILE A 368 34.59 9.93 -13.67
C ILE A 368 36.04 9.78 -14.13
N GLU A 369 36.29 9.21 -15.31
CA GLU A 369 37.66 8.93 -15.79
C GLU A 369 38.56 10.18 -15.84
N PRO A 370 38.13 11.35 -16.36
CA PRO A 370 38.95 12.56 -16.32
C PRO A 370 39.27 13.02 -14.89
N LEU A 371 38.31 12.90 -13.97
CA LEU A 371 38.50 13.26 -12.56
C LEU A 371 39.56 12.36 -11.89
N ARG A 372 39.71 11.11 -12.31
CA ARG A 372 40.78 10.23 -11.80
C ARG A 372 42.17 10.75 -12.10
N GLU A 373 42.36 11.40 -13.26
CA GLU A 373 43.64 12.03 -13.60
C GLU A 373 43.91 13.23 -12.69
N VAL A 374 42.88 14.03 -12.38
CA VAL A 374 42.94 15.13 -11.41
C VAL A 374 43.32 14.60 -10.03
N PHE A 375 42.67 13.54 -9.55
CA PHE A 375 42.98 12.91 -8.26
C PHE A 375 44.44 12.45 -8.19
N ALA A 376 44.91 11.75 -9.24
CA ALA A 376 46.28 11.28 -9.32
C ALA A 376 47.29 12.44 -9.33
N ARG A 377 46.97 13.54 -10.02
CA ARG A 377 47.76 14.77 -10.06
C ARG A 377 47.87 15.40 -8.66
N ILE A 378 46.75 15.60 -7.97
CA ILE A 378 46.71 16.16 -6.60
C ILE A 378 47.56 15.32 -5.64
N ILE A 379 47.36 14.00 -5.63
CA ILE A 379 48.10 13.07 -4.76
C ILE A 379 49.60 13.14 -5.09
N SER A 380 49.97 13.09 -6.37
CA SER A 380 51.37 13.14 -6.82
C SER A 380 52.05 14.44 -6.40
N THR A 381 51.46 15.60 -6.71
CA THR A 381 52.01 16.91 -6.37
C THR A 381 52.22 17.06 -4.85
N ARG A 382 51.24 16.67 -4.03
CA ARG A 382 51.34 16.72 -2.57
C ARG A 382 52.40 15.74 -2.01
N LYS A 383 52.60 14.59 -2.65
CA LYS A 383 53.69 13.66 -2.28
C LYS A 383 55.07 14.19 -2.64
N GLU A 384 55.22 14.83 -3.80
CA GLU A 384 56.49 15.45 -4.21
C GLU A 384 56.94 16.55 -3.25
N ILE A 385 55.98 17.30 -2.72
CA ILE A 385 56.15 18.34 -1.70
C ILE A 385 56.67 17.78 -0.35
N LYS A 386 56.42 16.50 -0.02
CA LYS A 386 56.74 15.93 1.30
C LYS A 386 58.08 15.17 1.42
N ARG A 387 58.90 15.02 0.38
CA ARG A 387 60.07 14.11 0.44
C ARG A 387 61.23 14.68 1.33
N ARG A 388 61.64 14.05 2.44
CA ARG A 388 62.81 14.45 3.30
C ARG A 388 64.12 13.66 3.11
N LEU A 389 65.28 14.32 3.19
CA LEU A 389 66.65 13.73 3.27
C LEU A 389 66.75 12.64 4.35
N ARG A 390 67.18 11.42 4.02
CA ARG A 390 67.67 10.45 5.00
C ARG A 390 68.78 9.57 4.44
N GLU A 391 69.80 9.38 5.27
CA GLU A 391 70.95 8.49 5.16
C GLU A 391 72.22 9.07 4.50
N ARG A 392 73.34 8.90 5.21
CA ARG A 392 74.68 9.18 4.73
C ARG A 392 75.12 8.10 3.75
N THR A 393 75.68 8.50 2.62
CA THR A 393 76.11 7.63 1.53
C THR A 393 77.38 8.19 0.89
N ASP A 394 78.02 7.35 0.11
CA ASP A 394 79.12 7.64 -0.81
C ASP A 394 78.65 8.08 -2.21
N GLN A 395 77.35 7.99 -2.46
CA GLN A 395 76.70 8.28 -3.75
C GLN A 395 75.60 9.36 -3.59
N GLY A 396 75.84 10.34 -2.74
CA GLY A 396 74.94 11.47 -2.51
C GLY A 396 75.20 12.59 -3.50
N VAL A 397 74.25 13.53 -3.60
CA VAL A 397 74.39 14.69 -4.50
C VAL A 397 74.91 15.94 -3.78
N ILE A 398 75.06 15.88 -2.45
CA ILE A 398 75.56 16.98 -1.60
C ILE A 398 76.44 16.38 -0.48
N ILE A 399 77.54 17.01 -0.10
CA ILE A 399 78.35 16.61 1.08
C ILE A 399 77.63 17.05 2.37
N ASP A 400 77.49 16.16 3.36
CA ASP A 400 76.98 16.48 4.71
C ASP A 400 77.87 17.58 5.33
N PRO A 401 77.34 18.79 5.63
CA PRO A 401 78.13 19.89 6.17
C PRO A 401 78.85 19.56 7.48
N SER A 402 78.31 18.61 8.26
CA SER A 402 78.93 18.14 9.50
C SER A 402 80.17 17.25 9.28
N MET A 403 80.42 16.83 8.04
CA MET A 403 81.49 15.92 7.65
C MET A 403 82.48 16.52 6.64
N ILE A 404 82.47 17.84 6.39
CA ILE A 404 83.33 18.49 5.38
C ILE A 404 84.81 18.20 5.61
N SER A 405 85.27 18.26 6.87
CA SER A 405 86.67 17.95 7.20
C SER A 405 87.02 16.50 6.88
N GLN A 406 86.11 15.55 7.15
CA GLN A 406 86.30 14.14 6.85
C GLN A 406 86.27 13.90 5.33
N ALA A 407 85.32 14.52 4.61
CA ALA A 407 85.24 14.43 3.16
C ALA A 407 86.49 14.98 2.45
N PHE A 408 87.07 16.08 2.96
CA PHE A 408 88.31 16.65 2.43
C PHE A 408 89.51 15.73 2.68
N ILE A 409 89.63 15.18 3.90
CA ILE A 409 90.70 14.23 4.25
C ILE A 409 90.60 12.95 3.41
N ASP A 410 89.39 12.39 3.27
CA ASP A 410 89.13 11.18 2.49
C ASP A 410 89.46 11.40 1.01
N ALA A 411 89.15 12.58 0.46
CA ALA A 411 89.44 12.93 -0.93
C ALA A 411 90.96 13.10 -1.19
N GLU A 412 91.69 13.83 -0.35
CA GLU A 412 93.16 13.97 -0.43
C GLU A 412 93.86 12.61 -0.27
N SER A 413 93.25 11.69 0.48
CA SER A 413 93.76 10.32 0.71
C SER A 413 93.34 9.32 -0.38
N GLY A 414 92.55 9.74 -1.38
CA GLY A 414 92.11 8.89 -2.49
C GLY A 414 91.02 7.85 -2.15
N ILE A 415 90.29 8.03 -1.05
CA ILE A 415 89.20 7.13 -0.62
C ILE A 415 87.92 7.51 -1.39
N THR A 416 87.37 6.57 -2.17
CA THR A 416 86.27 6.83 -3.11
C THR A 416 84.88 6.41 -2.61
N ASP A 417 84.81 5.67 -1.51
CA ASP A 417 83.58 5.10 -0.91
C ASP A 417 83.20 5.76 0.43
N SER A 418 83.62 7.02 0.62
CA SER A 418 83.36 7.78 1.84
C SER A 418 81.87 8.11 2.01
N ARG A 419 81.24 7.59 3.07
CA ARG A 419 79.83 7.85 3.44
C ARG A 419 79.61 9.25 4.05
N THR A 420 80.09 10.28 3.38
CA THR A 420 80.04 11.68 3.83
C THR A 420 79.04 12.53 3.05
N GLN A 421 78.33 11.94 2.08
CA GLN A 421 77.36 12.62 1.23
C GLN A 421 75.91 12.29 1.67
N LEU A 422 74.97 13.16 1.32
CA LEU A 422 73.53 13.01 1.55
C LEU A 422 72.83 12.83 0.20
N LYS A 423 71.89 11.87 0.12
CA LYS A 423 70.93 11.82 -0.99
C LYS A 423 69.84 12.83 -0.76
N VAL A 424 69.68 13.82 -1.66
CA VAL A 424 68.53 14.75 -1.68
C VAL A 424 67.21 13.99 -1.70
N LYS A 425 66.28 14.39 -0.84
CA LYS A 425 64.85 14.13 -1.00
C LYS A 425 64.17 15.50 -0.91
N LYS A 426 63.36 15.83 -1.93
CA LYS A 426 62.67 17.12 -2.15
C LYS A 426 61.51 17.35 -1.17
N ILE A 427 61.62 18.32 -0.26
CA ILE A 427 60.46 18.91 0.43
C ILE A 427 60.19 20.26 -0.25
N GLU A 428 58.94 20.59 -0.58
CA GLU A 428 58.54 21.97 -0.93
C GLU A 428 57.23 22.34 -0.19
N TYR A 429 57.26 23.25 0.79
CA TYR A 429 56.10 24.01 1.30
C TYR A 429 56.45 25.51 1.13
N ASP A 430 55.58 26.47 0.81
CA ASP A 430 54.13 26.57 1.04
C ASP A 430 53.47 27.38 -0.12
N GLU A 431 52.65 26.73 -0.95
CA GLU A 431 51.30 27.25 -1.14
C GLU A 431 50.51 26.53 -0.06
N HIS A 432 49.96 27.27 0.91
CA HIS A 432 49.20 26.67 2.02
C HIS A 432 48.00 25.95 1.42
N LYS A 433 48.13 24.64 1.17
CA LYS A 433 47.11 23.81 0.53
C LYS A 433 46.20 23.22 1.62
N PRO A 434 44.88 23.18 1.40
CA PRO A 434 43.94 22.71 2.42
C PRO A 434 44.15 21.23 2.75
N ASN A 435 44.02 20.88 4.03
CA ASN A 435 44.04 19.49 4.51
C ASN A 435 42.64 18.89 4.58
N ASP A 436 41.60 19.72 4.53
CA ASP A 436 40.22 19.28 4.51
C ASP A 436 39.52 19.86 3.25
N PHE A 437 38.71 19.05 2.58
CA PHE A 437 37.82 19.45 1.49
C PHE A 437 36.40 18.99 1.79
N GLU A 438 35.49 19.95 1.93
CA GLU A 438 34.07 19.68 2.18
C GLU A 438 33.22 20.12 0.99
N PHE A 439 32.41 19.21 0.45
CA PHE A 439 31.55 19.48 -0.69
C PHE A 439 30.07 19.22 -0.35
N SER A 440 29.26 20.29 -0.38
CA SER A 440 27.81 20.20 -0.16
C SER A 440 27.05 20.37 -1.47
N LEU A 441 26.35 19.33 -1.92
CA LEU A 441 25.44 19.39 -3.06
C LEU A 441 24.01 19.65 -2.58
N ILE A 442 23.36 20.67 -3.14
CA ILE A 442 21.97 21.03 -2.86
C ILE A 442 21.13 20.83 -4.13
N CYS A 443 20.14 19.94 -4.06
CA CYS A 443 19.30 19.55 -5.19
C CYS A 443 17.86 20.07 -5.06
N ASP A 444 17.27 20.50 -6.16
CA ASP A 444 15.89 20.97 -6.20
C ASP A 444 14.91 19.79 -6.33
N LEU A 445 13.97 19.70 -5.40
CA LEU A 445 12.93 18.68 -5.31
C LEU A 445 11.52 19.25 -5.59
N SER A 446 11.43 20.49 -6.07
CA SER A 446 10.17 21.13 -6.45
C SER A 446 9.54 20.50 -7.69
N SER A 447 8.22 20.60 -7.83
CA SER A 447 7.47 19.96 -8.93
C SER A 447 7.88 20.40 -10.33
N SER A 448 8.51 21.58 -10.49
CA SER A 448 9.04 22.03 -11.79
C SER A 448 10.22 21.18 -12.29
N MET A 449 10.88 20.48 -11.37
CA MET A 449 11.99 19.56 -11.65
C MET A 449 11.52 18.17 -12.09
N ASP A 450 10.23 17.83 -11.99
CA ASP A 450 9.70 16.46 -12.15
C ASP A 450 9.66 15.96 -13.61
N GLU A 451 10.84 15.86 -14.20
CA GLU A 451 11.07 15.39 -15.57
C GLU A 451 12.00 14.16 -15.51
N ASN A 452 11.47 13.05 -14.98
CA ASN A 452 12.24 11.82 -14.75
C ASN A 452 12.40 10.95 -16.02
N SER A 453 12.75 11.58 -17.14
CA SER A 453 13.04 10.94 -18.43
C SER A 453 14.44 11.34 -18.92
N LEU A 454 15.02 10.59 -19.86
CA LEU A 454 16.34 10.90 -20.44
C LEU A 454 16.39 12.36 -20.93
N GLY A 455 17.38 13.14 -20.47
CA GLY A 455 17.52 14.56 -20.79
C GLY A 455 16.57 15.52 -20.03
N GLY A 456 15.77 15.00 -19.10
CA GLY A 456 14.89 15.78 -18.22
C GLY A 456 15.60 16.27 -16.95
N LYS A 457 15.05 17.30 -16.31
CA LYS A 457 15.66 18.00 -15.16
C LYS A 457 16.02 17.10 -13.97
N SER A 458 15.06 16.43 -13.35
CA SER A 458 15.32 15.54 -12.20
C SER A 458 16.22 14.37 -12.58
N TYR A 459 16.05 13.85 -13.81
CA TYR A 459 16.90 12.79 -14.33
C TYR A 459 18.38 13.19 -14.41
N GLU A 460 18.70 14.35 -15.03
CA GLU A 460 20.08 14.82 -15.17
C GLU A 460 20.67 15.35 -13.85
N GLN A 461 19.86 16.00 -13.00
CA GLN A 461 20.27 16.37 -11.64
C GLN A 461 20.72 15.15 -10.84
N ARG A 462 19.95 14.05 -10.93
CA ARG A 462 20.28 12.79 -10.28
C ARG A 462 21.58 12.18 -10.82
N LEU A 463 21.79 12.20 -12.13
CA LEU A 463 23.07 11.75 -12.71
C LEU A 463 24.24 12.58 -12.18
N CYS A 464 24.08 13.89 -12.03
CA CYS A 464 25.11 14.77 -11.46
C CYS A 464 25.39 14.46 -9.99
N ALA A 465 24.35 14.20 -9.19
CA ALA A 465 24.53 13.80 -7.81
C ALA A 465 25.32 12.49 -7.70
N ILE A 466 25.01 11.50 -8.54
CA ILE A 466 25.78 10.24 -8.60
C ILE A 466 27.22 10.50 -9.03
N LEU A 467 27.44 11.31 -10.08
CA LEU A 467 28.80 11.66 -10.55
C LEU A 467 29.64 12.24 -9.40
N ILE A 468 29.14 13.28 -8.72
CA ILE A 468 29.88 13.96 -7.65
C ILE A 468 30.14 12.99 -6.49
N MET A 469 29.11 12.26 -6.05
CA MET A 469 29.24 11.35 -4.90
C MET A 469 30.22 10.21 -5.17
N GLU A 470 30.10 9.54 -6.31
CA GLU A 470 30.97 8.40 -6.63
C GLU A 470 32.40 8.85 -6.94
N ALA A 471 32.59 9.98 -7.62
CA ALA A 471 33.92 10.49 -7.90
C ALA A 471 34.67 10.91 -6.62
N LEU A 472 34.01 11.63 -5.72
CA LEU A 472 34.64 12.09 -4.47
C LEU A 472 34.80 10.97 -3.44
N ASP A 473 33.90 9.99 -3.40
CA ASP A 473 34.06 8.78 -2.59
C ASP A 473 35.25 7.94 -3.09
N GLU A 474 35.40 7.76 -4.41
CA GLU A 474 36.58 7.10 -4.99
C GLU A 474 37.88 7.88 -4.67
N PHE A 475 37.82 9.21 -4.67
CA PHE A 475 38.98 10.02 -4.30
C PHE A 475 39.35 9.83 -2.82
N GLU A 476 38.36 9.88 -1.92
CA GLU A 476 38.56 9.68 -0.50
C GLU A 476 39.09 8.27 -0.17
N GLU A 477 38.63 7.23 -0.86
CA GLU A 477 39.19 5.87 -0.75
C GLU A 477 40.69 5.84 -1.10
N LYS A 478 41.10 6.54 -2.17
CA LYS A 478 42.53 6.67 -2.52
C LYS A 478 43.29 7.42 -1.44
N LEU A 479 42.74 8.51 -0.91
CA LEU A 479 43.37 9.30 0.15
C LEU A 479 43.52 8.51 1.46
N LYS A 480 42.54 7.65 1.81
CA LYS A 480 42.63 6.72 2.96
C LYS A 480 43.86 5.81 2.87
N ALA A 481 44.06 5.18 1.72
CA ALA A 481 45.24 4.34 1.48
C ALA A 481 46.56 5.14 1.63
N GLU A 482 46.56 6.40 1.18
CA GLU A 482 47.73 7.27 1.32
C GLU A 482 47.99 7.72 2.77
N ARG A 483 46.94 7.94 3.56
CA ARG A 483 47.03 8.27 4.99
C ARG A 483 47.57 7.11 5.81
N GLU A 484 47.18 5.88 5.51
CA GLU A 484 47.75 4.67 6.13
C GLU A 484 49.27 4.58 5.92
N SER A 485 49.76 5.02 4.76
CA SER A 485 51.19 5.09 4.45
C SER A 485 51.91 6.32 5.05
N GLN A 486 51.19 7.19 5.78
CA GLN A 486 51.65 8.47 6.33
C GLN A 486 52.19 9.46 5.28
N SER A 487 51.75 9.32 4.02
CA SER A 487 52.29 10.10 2.89
C SER A 487 51.57 11.42 2.66
N LEU A 488 50.28 11.50 3.01
CA LEU A 488 49.40 12.62 2.67
C LEU A 488 48.31 12.74 3.75
N ASP A 489 47.84 13.95 4.04
CA ASP A 489 46.84 14.22 5.09
C ASP A 489 45.78 15.19 4.53
N LEU A 490 45.02 14.69 3.55
CA LEU A 490 43.87 15.36 2.95
C LEU A 490 42.64 14.51 3.24
N HIS A 491 41.55 15.12 3.69
CA HIS A 491 40.26 14.46 3.89
C HIS A 491 39.21 15.07 2.98
N VAL A 492 38.39 14.23 2.35
CA VAL A 492 37.27 14.66 1.52
C VAL A 492 35.97 14.22 2.18
N LEU A 493 35.12 15.19 2.51
CA LEU A 493 33.79 14.96 3.06
C LEU A 493 32.75 15.51 2.11
N THR A 494 31.66 14.78 1.95
CA THR A 494 30.56 15.16 1.06
C THR A 494 29.23 15.16 1.81
N GLU A 495 28.32 16.05 1.45
CA GLU A 495 26.91 15.99 1.86
C GLU A 495 26.00 16.21 0.66
N VAL A 496 24.78 15.65 0.73
CA VAL A 496 23.73 15.91 -0.24
C VAL A 496 22.47 16.30 0.49
N ARG A 497 21.92 17.46 0.15
CA ARG A 497 20.64 17.96 0.63
C ARG A 497 19.70 18.17 -0.53
N GLY A 498 18.41 18.04 -0.27
CA GLY A 498 17.34 18.40 -1.18
C GLY A 498 16.48 19.51 -0.59
N PHE A 499 15.89 20.34 -1.44
CA PHE A 499 14.93 21.35 -1.00
C PHE A 499 13.65 21.34 -1.81
N GLY A 500 12.55 21.71 -1.18
CA GLY A 500 11.27 21.99 -1.80
C GLY A 500 10.45 22.81 -0.82
N ASP A 501 9.55 22.14 -0.10
CA ASP A 501 8.81 22.76 1.01
C ASP A 501 9.66 22.97 2.26
N ASN A 502 10.67 22.12 2.47
CA ASN A 502 11.64 22.15 3.56
C ASN A 502 13.01 21.63 3.07
N ASP A 503 14.03 21.76 3.91
CA ASP A 503 15.30 21.04 3.76
C ASP A 503 15.08 19.54 4.01
N GLU A 504 15.76 18.71 3.22
CA GLU A 504 15.79 17.26 3.36
C GLU A 504 17.24 16.78 3.24
N GLU A 505 17.76 16.13 4.28
CA GLU A 505 19.10 15.53 4.23
C GLU A 505 19.04 14.18 3.51
N LEU A 506 19.73 14.06 2.37
CA LEU A 506 19.81 12.84 1.57
C LEU A 506 21.06 12.02 1.88
N LYS A 507 22.15 12.71 2.22
CA LYS A 507 23.40 12.16 2.72
C LYS A 507 24.00 13.13 3.75
N PRO A 508 24.28 12.70 4.99
CA PRO A 508 24.97 13.54 5.97
C PRO A 508 26.40 13.85 5.51
N LEU A 509 26.99 14.91 6.07
CA LEU A 509 28.38 15.26 5.82
C LEU A 509 29.31 14.17 6.39
N SER A 510 29.92 13.39 5.50
CA SER A 510 30.77 12.26 5.85
C SER A 510 31.77 11.94 4.73
N ASP A 511 32.81 11.18 5.09
CA ASP A 511 33.89 10.69 4.24
C ASP A 511 33.58 9.34 3.54
N THR A 512 32.32 8.90 3.62
CA THR A 512 31.83 7.64 3.08
C THR A 512 30.36 7.76 2.72
N ILE A 513 29.90 6.97 1.75
CA ILE A 513 28.47 6.79 1.45
C ILE A 513 28.08 5.31 1.50
N GLU A 514 27.09 4.98 2.33
CA GLU A 514 26.58 3.62 2.41
C GLU A 514 25.83 3.23 1.13
N TYR A 515 25.91 1.95 0.76
CA TYR A 515 25.20 1.40 -0.39
C TYR A 515 23.70 1.72 -0.38
N LYS A 516 23.06 1.57 0.78
CA LYS A 516 21.64 1.91 0.98
C LYS A 516 21.37 3.40 0.70
N ALA A 517 22.22 4.28 1.21
CA ALA A 517 22.10 5.72 1.00
C ALA A 517 22.26 6.09 -0.49
N ARG A 518 23.19 5.47 -1.22
CA ARG A 518 23.35 5.64 -2.68
C ARG A 518 22.04 5.37 -3.43
N VAL A 519 21.43 4.21 -3.17
CA VAL A 519 20.20 3.77 -3.84
C VAL A 519 19.00 4.65 -3.44
N GLN A 520 18.88 4.99 -2.16
CA GLN A 520 17.80 5.84 -1.66
C GLN A 520 17.90 7.27 -2.18
N MET A 521 19.10 7.86 -2.22
CA MET A 521 19.35 9.17 -2.82
C MET A 521 18.96 9.17 -4.31
N ASN A 522 19.39 8.17 -5.08
CA ASN A 522 19.00 8.02 -6.49
C ASN A 522 17.47 7.95 -6.65
N LYS A 523 16.80 7.15 -5.84
CA LYS A 523 15.32 7.07 -5.85
C LYS A 523 14.68 8.41 -5.53
N ARG A 524 15.14 9.07 -4.47
CA ARG A 524 14.55 10.30 -3.95
C ARG A 524 14.68 11.47 -4.93
N LEU A 525 15.84 11.61 -5.56
CA LEU A 525 16.10 12.62 -6.60
C LEU A 525 15.32 12.38 -7.90
N GLY A 526 14.72 11.19 -8.07
CA GLY A 526 13.82 10.91 -9.18
C GLY A 526 12.38 11.37 -9.00
N ASN A 527 12.00 11.77 -7.79
CA ASN A 527 10.63 12.12 -7.44
C ASN A 527 10.57 13.55 -6.91
N CYS A 528 10.38 14.53 -7.78
CA CYS A 528 10.35 15.94 -7.37
C CYS A 528 8.90 16.39 -7.17
N ASN A 529 8.39 16.34 -5.95
CA ASN A 529 6.98 16.61 -5.63
C ASN A 529 6.77 17.82 -4.69
N GLY A 530 7.81 18.60 -4.41
CA GLY A 530 7.73 19.77 -3.55
C GLY A 530 6.88 20.88 -4.17
N GLY A 531 6.02 21.52 -3.37
CA GLY A 531 5.14 22.59 -3.85
C GLY A 531 5.80 23.96 -3.92
N SER A 532 7.04 24.11 -3.46
CA SER A 532 7.73 25.39 -3.29
C SER A 532 9.24 25.26 -3.46
N THR A 533 9.96 26.39 -3.58
CA THR A 533 11.38 26.47 -3.91
C THR A 533 12.12 27.22 -2.79
N LYS A 534 12.15 26.61 -1.59
CA LYS A 534 12.76 27.19 -0.38
C LYS A 534 14.22 26.79 -0.20
N ASP A 535 15.02 27.02 -1.24
CA ASP A 535 16.48 26.82 -1.29
C ASP A 535 17.23 27.43 -0.09
N TYR A 536 16.78 28.59 0.39
CA TYR A 536 17.35 29.28 1.55
C TYR A 536 17.36 28.44 2.82
N LYS A 537 16.46 27.46 2.98
CA LYS A 537 16.47 26.55 4.13
C LYS A 537 17.65 25.60 4.10
N SER A 538 17.97 25.04 2.94
CA SER A 538 19.14 24.16 2.77
C SER A 538 20.44 24.95 2.84
N LEU A 539 20.48 26.17 2.30
CA LEU A 539 21.63 27.07 2.47
C LEU A 539 21.87 27.39 3.95
N ALA A 540 20.82 27.73 4.70
CA ALA A 540 20.90 27.97 6.13
C ALA A 540 21.41 26.74 6.89
N LYS A 541 20.95 25.53 6.53
CA LYS A 541 21.41 24.27 7.15
C LYS A 541 22.89 23.99 6.92
N VAL A 542 23.41 24.28 5.73
CA VAL A 542 24.86 24.23 5.50
C VAL A 542 25.59 25.28 6.34
N GLY A 543 25.00 26.47 6.50
CA GLY A 543 25.55 27.55 7.33
C GLY A 543 25.57 27.24 8.83
N GLU A 544 24.57 26.51 9.34
CA GLU A 544 24.52 26.06 10.75
C GLU A 544 25.72 25.19 11.13
N ASN A 545 26.30 24.47 10.16
CA ASN A 545 27.48 23.64 10.36
C ASN A 545 28.80 24.45 10.40
N LEU A 546 28.78 25.78 10.22
CA LEU A 546 29.97 26.64 10.29
C LEU A 546 30.22 27.13 11.73
N SER A 547 30.81 26.26 12.55
CA SER A 547 31.34 26.65 13.86
C SER A 547 32.49 27.67 13.73
N ASP A 548 32.82 28.38 14.81
CA ASP A 548 33.94 29.32 14.81
C ASP A 548 35.28 28.62 14.50
N GLU A 549 35.42 27.35 14.88
CA GLU A 549 36.59 26.53 14.55
C GLU A 549 36.68 26.25 13.04
N ILE A 550 35.57 25.90 12.39
CA ILE A 550 35.51 25.65 10.95
C ILE A 550 35.81 26.95 10.18
N LYS A 551 35.25 28.08 10.61
CA LYS A 551 35.53 29.39 10.00
C LYS A 551 37.02 29.75 10.08
N LEU A 552 37.66 29.48 11.21
CA LEU A 552 39.10 29.68 11.38
C LEU A 552 39.93 28.76 10.46
N LYS A 553 39.51 27.50 10.26
CA LYS A 553 40.16 26.61 9.29
C LYS A 553 40.04 27.14 7.85
N ILE A 554 38.87 27.65 7.48
CA ILE A 554 38.65 28.25 6.16
C ILE A 554 39.50 29.51 5.98
N GLU A 555 39.52 30.41 6.97
CA GLU A 555 40.33 31.64 6.94
C GLU A 555 41.83 31.35 6.79
N LYS A 556 42.32 30.26 7.40
CA LYS A 556 43.71 29.81 7.29
C LYS A 556 44.01 29.02 6.01
N ASN A 557 43.01 28.74 5.18
CA ASN A 557 43.10 27.83 4.03
C ASN A 557 43.45 26.38 4.40
N ASP A 558 43.19 25.97 5.64
CA ASP A 558 43.29 24.58 6.10
C ASP A 558 42.09 23.73 5.62
N LEU A 559 40.94 24.36 5.43
CA LEU A 559 39.70 23.75 4.91
C LEU A 559 39.20 24.52 3.70
N LYS A 560 38.99 23.81 2.59
CA LYS A 560 38.26 24.33 1.44
C LYS A 560 36.84 23.78 1.44
N LYS A 561 35.84 24.65 1.63
CA LYS A 561 34.42 24.27 1.63
C LYS A 561 33.71 24.82 0.39
N VAL A 562 32.98 23.95 -0.29
CA VAL A 562 32.21 24.27 -1.51
C VAL A 562 30.74 23.93 -1.29
N VAL A 563 29.85 24.79 -1.78
CA VAL A 563 28.41 24.52 -1.89
C VAL A 563 28.01 24.67 -3.35
N LEU A 564 27.41 23.64 -3.92
CA LEU A 564 26.85 23.66 -5.27
C LEU A 564 25.35 23.44 -5.21
N LEU A 565 24.57 24.41 -5.71
CA LEU A 565 23.12 24.29 -5.83
C LEU A 565 22.68 24.05 -7.27
N ILE A 566 21.78 23.11 -7.50
CA ILE A 566 21.14 22.87 -8.81
C ILE A 566 19.65 23.17 -8.69
N THR A 567 19.11 23.97 -9.62
CA THR A 567 17.68 24.34 -9.67
C THR A 567 17.26 24.72 -11.09
N ASP A 568 15.99 24.58 -11.43
CA ASP A 568 15.41 25.15 -12.65
C ASP A 568 14.68 26.49 -12.39
N GLY A 569 14.61 26.95 -11.15
CA GLY A 569 13.79 28.07 -10.72
C GLY A 569 14.56 29.22 -10.09
N GLY A 570 13.80 30.14 -9.49
CA GLY A 570 14.30 31.13 -8.56
C GLY A 570 13.69 30.92 -7.18
N SER A 571 14.43 31.29 -6.13
CA SER A 571 13.99 31.19 -4.75
C SER A 571 12.62 31.85 -4.50
N ASP A 572 11.81 31.22 -3.65
CA ASP A 572 10.57 31.83 -3.12
C ASP A 572 10.86 33.10 -2.31
N ASP A 573 12.00 33.13 -1.60
CA ASP A 573 12.47 34.30 -0.87
C ASP A 573 13.90 34.66 -1.27
N VAL A 574 13.97 35.42 -2.37
CA VAL A 574 15.22 35.93 -2.95
C VAL A 574 16.08 36.68 -1.93
N ASN A 575 15.47 37.41 -0.99
CA ASN A 575 16.24 38.22 -0.04
C ASN A 575 16.89 37.34 1.02
N VAL A 576 16.16 36.36 1.55
CA VAL A 576 16.69 35.40 2.52
C VAL A 576 17.73 34.50 1.86
N ALA A 577 17.45 33.94 0.68
CA ALA A 577 18.44 33.14 -0.06
C ALA A 577 19.73 33.90 -0.33
N LYS A 578 19.62 35.18 -0.70
CA LYS A 578 20.79 36.05 -0.88
C LYS A 578 21.54 36.32 0.43
N ALA A 579 20.83 36.54 1.53
CA ALA A 579 21.45 36.74 2.84
C ALA A 579 22.22 35.48 3.28
N GLU A 580 21.63 34.29 3.13
CA GLU A 580 22.27 33.02 3.45
C GLU A 580 23.49 32.75 2.56
N LYS A 581 23.36 32.95 1.23
CA LYS A 581 24.51 32.86 0.31
C LYS A 581 25.64 33.80 0.72
N ASN A 582 25.32 35.06 1.02
CA ASN A 582 26.32 36.05 1.41
C ASN A 582 26.97 35.72 2.76
N SER A 583 26.22 35.13 3.69
CA SER A 583 26.74 34.63 4.96
C SER A 583 27.78 33.53 4.73
N LEU A 584 27.46 32.55 3.88
CA LEU A 584 28.38 31.48 3.48
C LEU A 584 29.64 32.06 2.80
N SER A 585 29.47 32.92 1.78
CA SER A 585 30.60 33.55 1.08
C SER A 585 31.45 34.42 2.00
N GLY A 586 30.82 35.15 2.94
CA GLY A 586 31.52 35.96 3.94
C GLY A 586 32.36 35.14 4.92
N ALA A 587 32.02 33.87 5.11
CA ALA A 587 32.81 32.90 5.87
C ALA A 587 33.90 32.19 5.05
N GLY A 588 34.09 32.56 3.77
CA GLY A 588 35.08 31.96 2.86
C GLY A 588 34.60 30.70 2.13
N VAL A 589 33.31 30.35 2.23
CA VAL A 589 32.74 29.20 1.50
C VAL A 589 32.52 29.56 0.03
N ILE A 590 32.95 28.67 -0.87
CA ILE A 590 32.73 28.81 -2.31
C ILE A 590 31.31 28.37 -2.64
N ALA A 591 30.37 29.32 -2.71
CA ALA A 591 28.98 29.04 -3.03
C ALA A 591 28.71 29.27 -4.53
N LYS A 592 28.36 28.21 -5.26
CA LYS A 592 28.01 28.22 -6.69
C LYS A 592 26.60 27.67 -6.91
N ALA A 593 25.97 28.07 -8.01
CA ALA A 593 24.70 27.48 -8.43
C ALA A 593 24.61 27.29 -9.93
N ILE A 594 23.82 26.31 -10.38
CA ILE A 594 23.53 26.04 -11.79
C ILE A 594 22.01 26.11 -11.98
N GLN A 595 21.58 27.06 -12.81
CA GLN A 595 20.21 27.15 -13.29
C GLN A 595 20.03 26.29 -14.56
N ILE A 596 19.14 25.30 -14.52
CA ILE A 596 18.98 24.31 -15.60
C ILE A 596 17.69 24.52 -16.41
N GLY A 597 17.76 24.21 -17.71
CA GLY A 597 16.60 24.12 -18.60
C GLY A 597 16.05 25.46 -19.09
N LYS A 598 14.82 25.41 -19.61
CA LYS A 598 14.10 26.58 -20.15
C LYS A 598 13.28 27.24 -19.05
N VAL A 599 13.86 28.27 -18.46
CA VAL A 599 13.30 28.95 -17.27
C VAL A 599 12.59 30.26 -17.65
N SER A 600 11.60 30.67 -16.84
CA SER A 600 10.83 31.89 -17.08
C SER A 600 11.67 33.16 -16.92
N PRO A 601 11.31 34.30 -17.53
CA PRO A 601 12.03 35.57 -17.30
C PRO A 601 12.05 36.01 -15.83
N ASP A 602 11.00 35.68 -15.07
CA ASP A 602 10.93 35.97 -13.64
C ASP A 602 11.95 35.13 -12.85
N ASP A 603 12.00 33.82 -13.10
CA ASP A 603 12.95 32.91 -12.45
C ASP A 603 14.41 33.24 -12.80
N LYS A 604 14.68 33.65 -14.04
CA LYS A 604 16.01 34.19 -14.41
C LYS A 604 16.37 35.41 -13.58
N SER A 605 15.40 36.32 -13.38
CA SER A 605 15.61 37.55 -12.62
C SER A 605 15.85 37.25 -11.14
N LYS A 606 15.05 36.35 -10.55
CA LYS A 606 15.21 35.87 -9.17
C LYS A 606 16.57 35.18 -8.97
N PHE A 607 16.91 34.21 -9.82
CA PHE A 607 18.20 33.53 -9.77
C PHE A 607 19.38 34.51 -9.90
N ALA A 608 19.31 35.44 -10.85
CA ALA A 608 20.36 36.44 -11.05
C ALA A 608 20.53 37.39 -9.86
N LYS A 609 19.46 37.70 -9.12
CA LYS A 609 19.53 38.55 -7.90
C LYS A 609 20.30 37.86 -6.76
N VAL A 610 20.21 36.55 -6.65
CA VAL A 610 20.93 35.74 -5.65
C VAL A 610 22.35 35.42 -6.11
N TRP A 611 22.50 34.92 -7.33
CA TRP A 611 23.73 34.23 -7.78
C TRP A 611 24.58 34.98 -8.83
N GLN A 612 24.10 36.10 -9.41
CA GLN A 612 24.83 36.84 -10.47
C GLN A 612 25.16 38.30 -10.13
N LYS A 613 24.74 38.80 -8.97
CA LYS A 613 24.99 40.20 -8.54
C LYS A 613 25.33 40.29 -7.05
N PRO A 614 26.53 40.75 -6.67
CA PRO A 614 27.59 41.34 -7.50
C PRO A 614 28.56 40.34 -8.14
N GLU A 615 28.62 39.12 -7.63
CA GLU A 615 29.56 38.05 -8.04
C GLU A 615 28.92 37.14 -9.10
N LYS A 616 29.73 36.58 -10.01
CA LYS A 616 29.28 35.63 -11.06
C LYS A 616 29.36 34.18 -10.56
N ASP A 617 28.55 33.85 -9.56
CA ASP A 617 28.53 32.51 -8.94
C ASP A 617 27.49 31.56 -9.53
N GLY A 618 26.55 32.09 -10.31
CA GLY A 618 25.51 31.34 -11.00
C GLY A 618 25.84 31.05 -12.46
N TYR A 619 25.78 29.78 -12.85
CA TYR A 619 25.90 29.29 -14.22
C TYR A 619 24.52 28.97 -14.80
N ALA A 620 24.36 29.12 -16.12
CA ALA A 620 23.13 28.76 -16.81
C ALA A 620 23.38 27.59 -17.76
N CYS A 621 22.71 26.46 -17.52
CA CYS A 621 22.76 25.26 -18.33
C CYS A 621 21.44 25.11 -19.10
N LYS A 622 21.35 25.73 -20.28
CA LYS A 622 20.10 25.75 -21.08
C LYS A 622 19.70 24.38 -21.61
N ASP A 623 20.71 23.59 -21.99
CA ASP A 623 20.54 22.21 -22.41
C ASP A 623 20.83 21.31 -21.21
N VAL A 624 19.76 20.76 -20.63
CA VAL A 624 19.82 19.96 -19.40
C VAL A 624 20.70 18.72 -19.60
N SER A 625 20.75 18.15 -20.80
CA SER A 625 21.59 16.99 -21.11
C SER A 625 23.10 17.25 -20.97
N GLN A 626 23.51 18.53 -20.96
CA GLN A 626 24.89 18.95 -20.77
C GLN A 626 25.24 19.21 -19.30
N LEU A 627 24.30 19.00 -18.38
CA LEU A 627 24.50 19.28 -16.95
C LEU A 627 25.65 18.44 -16.38
N VAL A 628 25.67 17.14 -16.67
CA VAL A 628 26.73 16.21 -16.20
C VAL A 628 28.11 16.69 -16.65
N ALA A 629 28.27 17.01 -17.94
CA ALA A 629 29.52 17.53 -18.50
C ALA A 629 29.91 18.90 -17.93
N THR A 630 28.92 19.74 -17.60
CA THR A 630 29.17 21.06 -16.99
C THR A 630 29.67 20.89 -15.55
N VAL A 631 29.06 19.98 -14.79
CA VAL A 631 29.42 19.67 -13.42
C VAL A 631 30.78 18.98 -13.34
N GLU A 632 31.09 18.06 -14.26
CA GLU A 632 32.42 17.44 -14.37
C GLU A 632 33.53 18.50 -14.43
N LYS A 633 33.42 19.45 -15.37
CA LYS A 633 34.41 20.53 -15.53
C LYS A 633 34.49 21.45 -14.33
N LEU A 634 33.33 21.81 -13.76
CA LEU A 634 33.31 22.62 -12.55
C LEU A 634 33.99 21.90 -11.39
N LEU A 635 33.78 20.59 -11.25
CA LEU A 635 34.40 19.79 -10.22
C LEU A 635 35.92 19.68 -10.45
N GLU A 636 36.37 19.50 -11.69
CA GLU A 636 37.80 19.57 -12.04
C GLU A 636 38.41 20.91 -11.59
N GLU A 637 37.83 22.05 -12.00
CA GLU A 637 38.30 23.40 -11.62
C GLU A 637 38.37 23.58 -10.09
N LEU A 638 37.35 23.11 -9.36
CA LEU A 638 37.29 23.23 -7.91
C LEU A 638 38.34 22.37 -7.20
N LEU A 639 38.70 21.22 -7.77
CA LEU A 639 39.67 20.28 -7.21
C LEU A 639 41.11 20.65 -7.56
N GLU A 640 41.37 21.33 -8.68
CA GLU A 640 42.73 21.69 -9.10
C GLU A 640 43.49 22.55 -8.09
N GLU A 641 42.77 23.32 -7.28
CA GLU A 641 43.37 24.16 -6.23
C GLU A 641 43.63 23.40 -4.92
N LEU A 642 43.39 22.07 -4.87
CA LEU A 642 43.83 21.18 -3.79
C LEU A 642 45.28 20.74 -4.02
#